data_AF-A0AA92TZ91-F1
#
_entry.id   AF-A0AA92TZ91-F1
#
_cell.length_a   1.000
_cell.length_b   1.000
_cell.length_c   1.000
_cell.angle_alpha   90.00
_cell.angle_beta   90.00
_cell.angle_gamma   90.00
#
_symmetry.space_group_name_H-M   'P 1'
#
loop_
_entity.id
_entity.type
_entity.pdbx_description
1 polymer ?
#
loop_
_entity_poly.entity_id
_entity_poly.type
_entity_poly.pdbx_seq_one_letter_code
_entity_poly.pdbx_strand_id
1 'polypeptide(L)'
;MANDIDKTSPHYKGDFGSIYEVNKKFPTGGVAGDFVVIEGWAHYWNADRATWCVNAERDSYWDELITNIIEKFKLVRGATYMGVASLDTVPTKVIGAKMYYFATVAGTYKNFGDLVVPQGINMLYSENGSSWVNNTLLEVAQELGVSNNMVVSQKTLNDALNLKANQSSVNEALAKKADNKRVDDELAKKFDKDNIAQEFGDSEDKVVSQFALPFREIESPEFIKVIVDAEDHFLFGIQLDGSIEWGKGIPAPIRAKLQEIINQCQQDKTDILEAINAAKKELSASIAALQEGKVNKEKGKSLIEDEVKECFRIIENEEFLKAIVDSDDKVLFGFYRATGKPYYPLNEMYHVIQNEEYFAAWVTTDDKVVLGLRRDGQIIGEIHAVNALKKVISQLQSDLASLQEKVGTIDTNLKELLGVFSLQDNEEYLAVEKDAEGKILYATNPDGSKTFYTPLIPKSSIKFDDRTIYEDKVEDYKELLLDSEDKVLRYTDKDDVIHENREIVFSSAKFGSSESEKELTVSRSMNLPKYGYTDIKEETFYLTANAGYSDKNGILAMLVNEDTQANAQKGLTPYKYFVKSTLQNTDGVYSVTSESVSLNFYVPSDVKDVGGKSYVTSSLTKGSDGSYTVNPTSIEVTKIVDKPNVGTWEISKETKHWCVVDIDFGSYLKGTYNVLVSFQGSSTLYNRQKNLRYAFVKSDYKSKVKLKIGELLKVDKFNLKSYYSDDTKLKEPIIFRLYLQAKELRNFNEQYPWSTSSIIATGATGIIKSFPVCTSVGGEFYGVQFFGYKKDKANYMLSGDEDGMIISGGVGCNWAKFDWSTWEDEMNDDPTESNRVAVEKFYQFINGSDFTKENAPKHMNINDWIDYFIFIQLFRLRDNDIHNLILYSGSDKKIFSPFLYDLDLSFFVYSFNLEANTTNTVWLKLKSLYWEEICARYKELRSSVLTQGNFNMIVSDLQSNIDYSDFEKGVKKWGQRDTKVTTGYLEELFGELLKTFDVYFNLNK
;
A
#
# COMPACT_ATOMS: atom_id res chain seq x y z
N MET A 1 42.93 -8.41 36.73
CA MET A 1 43.35 -9.64 37.44
C MET A 1 42.73 -10.79 36.68
N ALA A 2 43.55 -11.58 35.99
CA ALA A 2 43.18 -12.85 35.41
C ALA A 2 43.34 -13.91 36.50
N ASN A 3 42.26 -14.53 36.95
CA ASN A 3 42.32 -15.74 37.75
C ASN A 3 41.05 -16.54 37.45
N ASP A 4 41.25 -17.83 37.14
CA ASP A 4 40.26 -18.87 36.81
C ASP A 4 39.77 -18.94 35.35
N ILE A 5 40.70 -18.93 34.39
CA ILE A 5 40.40 -19.45 33.04
C ILE A 5 40.51 -20.99 33.08
N ASP A 6 39.38 -21.69 33.01
CA ASP A 6 39.33 -23.15 32.99
C ASP A 6 39.82 -23.73 31.65
N LYS A 7 41.14 -23.90 31.52
CA LYS A 7 41.76 -24.52 30.33
C LYS A 7 41.45 -26.02 30.18
N THR A 8 40.70 -26.63 31.11
CA THR A 8 40.24 -28.02 30.99
C THR A 8 38.86 -28.15 30.33
N SER A 9 38.18 -27.02 30.10
CA SER A 9 36.89 -26.98 29.42
C SER A 9 36.98 -27.50 27.98
N PRO A 10 36.03 -28.32 27.51
CA PRO A 10 35.97 -28.77 26.11
C PRO A 10 35.75 -27.62 25.10
N HIS A 11 35.36 -26.45 25.61
CA HIS A 11 35.18 -25.22 24.85
C HIS A 11 36.47 -24.40 24.73
N TYR A 12 37.54 -24.73 25.45
CA TYR A 12 38.82 -24.05 25.32
C TYR A 12 39.53 -24.46 24.02
N LYS A 13 39.87 -23.48 23.18
CA LYS A 13 40.45 -23.69 21.83
C LYS A 13 41.93 -23.34 21.71
N GLY A 14 42.58 -22.93 22.80
CA GLY A 14 44.03 -22.73 22.90
C GLY A 14 44.46 -21.31 23.24
N ASP A 15 45.77 -21.15 23.45
CA ASP A 15 46.44 -19.85 23.64
C ASP A 15 46.96 -19.32 22.29
N PHE A 16 46.77 -18.02 22.03
CA PHE A 16 47.17 -17.35 20.80
C PHE A 16 47.85 -16.02 21.10
N GLY A 17 48.76 -15.60 20.21
CA GLY A 17 49.47 -14.32 20.34
C GLY A 17 48.64 -13.12 19.89
N SER A 18 47.64 -13.34 19.02
CA SER A 18 46.75 -12.27 18.56
C SER A 18 45.42 -12.82 18.04
N ILE A 19 44.42 -11.94 17.89
CA ILE A 19 43.14 -12.28 17.27
C ILE A 19 43.29 -12.75 15.80
N TYR A 20 44.32 -12.25 15.11
CA TYR A 20 44.62 -12.65 13.74
C TYR A 20 45.01 -14.13 13.65
N GLU A 21 45.80 -14.63 14.59
CA GLU A 21 46.16 -16.05 14.66
C GLU A 21 44.97 -16.94 14.97
N VAL A 22 44.06 -16.46 15.81
CA VAL A 22 42.78 -17.13 16.12
C VAL A 22 41.94 -17.26 14.86
N ASN A 23 41.69 -16.16 14.15
CA ASN A 23 40.87 -16.16 12.94
C ASN A 23 41.51 -16.95 11.80
N LYS A 24 42.84 -17.01 11.72
CA LYS A 24 43.53 -17.88 10.74
C LYS A 24 43.32 -19.37 11.02
N LYS A 25 43.25 -19.75 12.30
CA LYS A 25 43.03 -21.14 12.71
C LYS A 25 41.56 -21.54 12.73
N PHE A 26 40.68 -20.59 13.03
CA PHE A 26 39.22 -20.73 13.05
C PHE A 26 38.59 -19.72 12.07
N PRO A 27 38.77 -19.90 10.74
CA PRO A 27 38.33 -18.93 9.73
C PRO A 27 36.81 -18.79 9.64
N THR A 28 36.07 -19.78 10.12
CA THR A 28 34.60 -19.78 10.23
C THR A 28 34.12 -19.50 11.66
N GLY A 29 35.03 -19.20 12.59
CA GLY A 29 34.71 -19.02 13.99
C GLY A 29 34.67 -20.29 14.85
N GLY A 30 34.19 -20.13 16.08
CA GLY A 30 33.86 -21.20 17.03
C GLY A 30 32.37 -21.55 17.06
N VAL A 31 31.95 -22.32 18.06
CA VAL A 31 30.53 -22.52 18.41
C VAL A 31 30.22 -21.85 19.75
N ALA A 32 28.93 -21.66 20.07
CA ALA A 32 28.51 -21.02 21.32
C ALA A 32 29.15 -21.69 22.54
N GLY A 33 29.77 -20.90 23.40
CA GLY A 33 30.52 -21.35 24.58
C GLY A 33 32.02 -21.52 24.34
N ASP A 34 32.49 -21.62 23.09
CA ASP A 34 33.91 -21.71 22.77
C ASP A 34 34.67 -20.45 23.22
N PHE A 35 35.90 -20.63 23.69
CA PHE A 35 36.79 -19.51 24.00
C PHE A 35 38.26 -19.82 23.74
N VAL A 36 39.01 -18.78 23.41
CA VAL A 36 40.46 -18.77 23.26
C VAL A 36 41.09 -17.87 24.30
N VAL A 37 42.40 -17.95 24.49
CA VAL A 37 43.12 -17.02 25.36
C VAL A 37 44.13 -16.24 24.54
N ILE A 38 44.04 -14.91 24.58
CA ILE A 38 44.96 -14.00 23.89
C ILE A 38 45.61 -13.10 24.95
N GLU A 39 46.93 -13.10 25.01
CA GLU A 39 47.72 -12.33 26.00
C GLU A 39 47.25 -12.50 27.47
N GLY A 40 46.75 -13.69 27.82
CA GLY A 40 46.29 -14.01 29.18
C GLY A 40 44.83 -13.67 29.49
N TRP A 41 44.04 -13.25 28.48
CA TRP A 41 42.61 -12.95 28.60
C TRP A 41 41.75 -13.91 27.78
N ALA A 42 40.66 -14.41 28.37
CA ALA A 42 39.69 -15.25 27.66
C ALA A 42 38.86 -14.41 26.68
N HIS A 43 38.75 -14.89 25.44
CA HIS A 43 37.90 -14.33 24.39
C HIS A 43 36.93 -15.42 23.94
N TYR A 44 35.64 -15.17 24.12
CA TYR A 44 34.55 -16.11 23.84
C TYR A 44 33.99 -15.89 22.43
N TRP A 45 33.61 -16.97 21.76
CA TRP A 45 32.96 -16.91 20.47
C TRP A 45 31.55 -16.34 20.60
N ASN A 46 31.29 -15.22 19.94
CA ASN A 46 29.97 -14.63 19.81
C ASN A 46 29.39 -15.00 18.45
N ALA A 47 28.41 -15.92 18.45
CA ALA A 47 27.79 -16.44 17.24
C ALA A 47 27.00 -15.38 16.46
N ASP A 48 26.35 -14.45 17.16
CA ASP A 48 25.55 -13.38 16.54
C ASP A 48 26.44 -12.38 15.80
N ARG A 49 27.65 -12.14 16.31
CA ARG A 49 28.62 -11.20 15.71
C ARG A 49 29.67 -11.85 14.82
N ALA A 50 29.71 -13.18 14.78
CA ALA A 50 30.74 -13.96 14.09
C ALA A 50 32.20 -13.55 14.44
N THR A 51 32.46 -13.24 15.71
CA THR A 51 33.81 -12.82 16.19
C THR A 51 34.10 -13.25 17.63
N TRP A 52 35.36 -13.24 18.04
CA TRP A 52 35.82 -13.60 19.40
C TRP A 52 35.94 -12.34 20.28
N CYS A 53 35.21 -12.29 21.40
CA CYS A 53 35.07 -11.10 22.27
C CYS A 53 35.46 -11.39 23.73
N VAL A 54 35.94 -10.39 24.47
CA VAL A 54 36.37 -10.55 25.88
C VAL A 54 35.18 -10.76 26.84
N ASN A 55 33.95 -10.38 26.46
CA ASN A 55 32.70 -10.82 27.10
C ASN A 55 31.51 -10.78 26.12
N ALA A 56 30.35 -11.34 26.52
CA ALA A 56 29.15 -11.45 25.68
C ALA A 56 28.29 -10.16 25.60
N GLU A 57 28.54 -9.13 26.43
CA GLU A 57 27.60 -8.01 26.67
C GLU A 57 28.21 -6.59 26.56
N ARG A 58 29.47 -6.38 26.17
CA ARG A 58 30.08 -5.03 26.10
C ARG A 58 30.30 -4.46 24.70
N ASP A 59 30.21 -3.14 24.67
CA ASP A 59 30.41 -2.23 23.54
C ASP A 59 31.91 -1.96 23.30
N SER A 60 32.30 -1.95 22.02
CA SER A 60 33.70 -1.88 21.53
C SER A 60 34.48 -0.62 21.96
N TYR A 61 33.78 0.47 22.31
CA TYR A 61 34.39 1.72 22.78
C TYR A 61 35.19 1.57 24.07
N TRP A 62 34.65 0.82 25.04
CA TRP A 62 35.35 0.62 26.32
C TRP A 62 36.60 -0.23 26.15
N ASP A 63 36.61 -1.13 25.17
CA ASP A 63 37.76 -1.99 24.91
C ASP A 63 38.91 -1.19 24.28
N GLU A 64 38.63 -0.26 23.35
CA GLU A 64 39.65 0.66 22.81
C GLU A 64 40.18 1.63 23.88
N LEU A 65 39.31 2.22 24.69
CA LEU A 65 39.72 3.15 25.75
C LEU A 65 40.58 2.45 26.81
N ILE A 66 40.17 1.27 27.26
CA ILE A 66 40.92 0.49 28.25
C ILE A 66 42.24 -0.02 27.66
N THR A 67 42.27 -0.44 26.40
CA THR A 67 43.50 -0.85 25.71
C THR A 67 44.50 0.30 25.63
N ASN A 68 44.07 1.50 25.23
CA ASN A 68 44.91 2.70 25.20
C ASN A 68 45.45 3.09 26.58
N ILE A 69 44.64 2.96 27.64
CA ILE A 69 45.08 3.20 29.02
C ILE A 69 46.14 2.17 29.42
N ILE A 70 45.90 0.89 29.14
CA ILE A 70 46.84 -0.21 29.44
C ILE A 70 48.18 0.01 28.74
N GLU A 71 48.19 0.45 27.48
CA GLU A 71 49.42 0.78 26.76
C GLU A 71 50.22 1.90 27.43
N LYS A 72 49.55 2.95 27.89
CA LYS A 72 50.21 4.04 28.63
C LYS A 72 50.77 3.57 29.98
N PHE A 73 50.16 2.59 30.63
CA PHE A 73 50.71 1.98 31.84
C PHE A 73 51.95 1.10 31.58
N LYS A 74 52.15 0.59 30.35
CA LYS A 74 53.39 -0.12 29.99
C LYS A 74 54.63 0.79 30.10
N LEU A 75 54.48 2.10 29.85
CA LEU A 75 55.57 3.10 29.97
C LEU A 75 56.14 3.21 31.40
N VAL A 76 55.31 3.02 32.43
CA VAL A 76 55.74 3.14 33.83
C VAL A 76 56.19 1.83 34.46
N ARG A 77 56.43 0.81 33.64
CA ARG A 77 56.92 -0.47 34.12
C ARG A 77 58.31 -0.30 34.76
N GLY A 78 58.40 -0.59 36.07
CA GLY A 78 59.61 -0.39 36.87
C GLY A 78 59.78 1.01 37.44
N ALA A 79 58.77 1.89 37.29
CA ALA A 79 58.75 3.21 37.92
C ALA A 79 58.14 3.17 39.33
N THR A 80 58.65 4.02 40.21
CA THR A 80 58.15 4.15 41.60
C THR A 80 56.97 5.12 41.63
N TYR A 81 55.85 4.69 42.21
CA TYR A 81 54.71 5.56 42.45
C TYR A 81 55.00 6.53 43.61
N MET A 82 54.81 7.82 43.38
CA MET A 82 55.19 8.87 44.33
C MET A 82 54.00 9.60 44.95
N GLY A 83 52.78 9.34 44.49
CA GLY A 83 51.55 9.92 45.03
C GLY A 83 50.70 10.66 44.00
N VAL A 84 49.71 11.40 44.50
CA VAL A 84 48.87 12.32 43.70
C VAL A 84 49.42 13.73 43.86
N ALA A 85 49.77 14.38 42.76
CA ALA A 85 50.30 15.74 42.73
C ALA A 85 49.18 16.78 42.67
N SER A 86 49.37 17.86 43.42
CA SER A 86 48.71 19.16 43.27
C SER A 86 49.60 20.14 42.50
N LEU A 87 49.07 21.29 42.09
CA LEU A 87 49.80 22.32 41.34
C LEU A 87 51.09 22.80 42.05
N ASP A 88 51.08 22.78 43.39
CA ASP A 88 52.20 23.22 44.24
C ASP A 88 53.10 22.06 44.69
N THR A 89 52.79 20.82 44.29
CA THR A 89 53.60 19.65 44.68
C THR A 89 55.02 19.82 44.15
N VAL A 90 56.01 19.65 45.03
CA VAL A 90 57.42 19.62 44.65
C VAL A 90 57.82 18.15 44.47
N PRO A 91 58.21 17.70 43.27
CA PRO A 91 58.54 16.30 43.05
C PRO A 91 59.81 15.90 43.79
N THR A 92 59.79 14.72 44.39
CA THR A 92 61.00 14.10 44.94
C THR A 92 61.99 13.86 43.80
N LYS A 93 63.24 14.33 43.96
CA LYS A 93 64.30 14.12 42.98
C LYS A 93 65.19 12.95 43.39
N VAL A 94 65.20 11.89 42.58
CA VAL A 94 66.10 10.74 42.74
C VAL A 94 66.79 10.49 41.41
N ILE A 95 68.04 10.96 41.28
CA ILE A 95 68.79 10.90 40.02
C ILE A 95 68.92 9.44 39.56
N GLY A 96 68.45 9.16 38.35
CA GLY A 96 68.53 7.84 37.71
C GLY A 96 67.40 6.86 38.05
N ALA A 97 66.37 7.29 38.79
CA ALA A 97 65.21 6.46 39.09
C ALA A 97 63.99 6.84 38.23
N LYS A 98 63.25 5.82 37.77
CA LYS A 98 61.95 6.01 37.12
C LYS A 98 60.89 6.29 38.17
N MET A 99 60.10 7.36 38.00
CA MET A 99 59.15 7.84 39.01
C MET A 99 57.87 8.35 38.33
N TYR A 100 56.72 8.23 39.00
CA TYR A 100 55.48 8.83 38.51
C TYR A 100 54.56 9.34 39.62
N TYR A 101 53.80 10.39 39.30
CA TYR A 101 52.68 10.92 40.07
C TYR A 101 51.40 10.85 39.25
N PHE A 102 50.25 10.71 39.91
CA PHE A 102 48.97 11.02 39.27
C PHE A 102 48.64 12.49 39.45
N ALA A 103 48.08 13.13 38.43
CA ALA A 103 47.59 14.51 38.48
C ALA A 103 46.12 14.53 38.04
N THR A 104 45.24 14.97 38.93
CA THR A 104 43.78 15.02 38.71
C THR A 104 43.23 16.44 38.65
N VAL A 105 44.07 17.43 38.92
CA VAL A 105 43.74 18.86 38.85
C VAL A 105 44.38 19.43 37.59
N ALA A 106 43.57 20.04 36.72
CA ALA A 106 44.09 20.74 35.55
C ALA A 106 44.90 21.99 35.95
N GLY A 107 45.91 22.32 35.15
CA GLY A 107 46.71 23.51 35.32
C GLY A 107 48.20 23.29 35.09
N THR A 108 49.00 24.31 35.39
CA THR A 108 50.44 24.30 35.19
C THR A 108 51.17 23.87 36.47
N TYR A 109 51.83 22.72 36.43
CA TYR A 109 52.59 22.15 37.53
C TYR A 109 54.03 22.69 37.49
N LYS A 110 54.24 23.87 38.09
CA LYS A 110 55.50 24.64 37.98
C LYS A 110 56.73 23.82 38.37
N ASN A 111 56.63 23.06 39.45
CA ASN A 111 57.75 22.27 39.98
C ASN A 111 58.04 21.00 39.16
N PHE A 112 57.18 20.66 38.19
CA PHE A 112 57.36 19.56 37.26
C PHE A 112 57.89 20.03 35.90
N GLY A 113 58.54 21.19 35.84
CA GLY A 113 59.04 21.78 34.59
C GLY A 113 57.95 22.49 33.80
N ASP A 114 57.03 23.16 34.51
CA ASP A 114 55.91 23.90 33.93
C ASP A 114 54.98 23.05 33.03
N LEU A 115 54.84 21.75 33.35
CA LEU A 115 53.94 20.87 32.61
C LEU A 115 52.50 21.35 32.71
N VAL A 116 51.86 21.48 31.55
CA VAL A 116 50.44 21.78 31.43
C VAL A 116 49.68 20.46 31.45
N VAL A 117 48.79 20.33 32.44
CA VAL A 117 47.98 19.13 32.64
C VAL A 117 46.52 19.45 32.28
N PRO A 118 45.93 18.75 31.30
CA PRO A 118 44.52 18.93 30.94
C PRO A 118 43.59 18.32 31.99
N GLN A 119 42.32 18.68 31.94
CA GLN A 119 41.32 18.17 32.87
C GLN A 119 41.08 16.68 32.66
N GLY A 120 41.15 15.90 33.74
CA GLY A 120 40.99 14.45 33.70
C GLY A 120 42.02 13.72 34.56
N ILE A 121 42.29 12.45 34.23
CA ILE A 121 43.28 11.63 34.93
C ILE A 121 44.57 11.64 34.11
N ASN A 122 45.63 12.18 34.70
CA ASN A 122 46.92 12.33 34.06
C ASN A 122 48.02 11.68 34.89
N MET A 123 49.11 11.36 34.22
CA MET A 123 50.28 10.74 34.81
C MET A 123 51.53 11.56 34.49
N LEU A 124 52.12 12.17 35.52
CA LEU A 124 53.39 12.87 35.42
C LEU A 124 54.50 11.86 35.61
N TYR A 125 55.28 11.61 34.56
CA TYR A 125 56.30 10.57 34.52
C TYR A 125 57.70 11.16 34.38
N SER A 126 58.69 10.57 35.06
CA SER A 126 60.11 10.86 34.88
C SER A 126 60.90 9.57 34.69
N GLU A 127 61.70 9.51 33.63
CA GLU A 127 62.61 8.40 33.36
C GLU A 127 63.90 8.48 34.22
N ASN A 128 64.31 9.69 34.58
CA ASN A 128 65.62 9.99 35.19
C ASN A 128 65.51 10.64 36.60
N GLY A 129 64.28 10.78 37.11
CA GLY A 129 63.96 11.38 38.41
C GLY A 129 64.19 12.89 38.50
N SER A 130 64.32 13.59 37.37
CA SER A 130 64.60 15.03 37.33
C SER A 130 63.88 15.79 36.20
N SER A 131 63.61 15.14 35.06
CA SER A 131 62.85 15.67 33.94
C SER A 131 61.50 14.97 33.87
N TRP A 132 60.40 15.73 33.81
CA TRP A 132 59.05 15.20 33.86
C TRP A 132 58.31 15.40 32.53
N VAL A 133 57.44 14.47 32.19
CA VAL A 133 56.52 14.54 31.04
C VAL A 133 55.09 14.21 31.50
N ASN A 134 54.11 14.85 30.87
CA ASN A 134 52.69 14.55 31.13
C ASN A 134 52.18 13.49 30.14
N ASN A 135 51.50 12.47 30.67
CA ASN A 135 50.77 11.48 29.89
C ASN A 135 49.30 11.47 30.32
N THR A 136 48.42 11.96 29.47
CA THR A 136 46.97 11.95 29.71
C THR A 136 46.44 10.52 29.62
N LEU A 137 45.84 10.00 30.69
CA LEU A 137 45.24 8.66 30.71
C LEU A 137 43.76 8.72 30.31
N LEU A 138 43.04 9.71 30.84
CA LEU A 138 41.66 9.99 30.49
C LEU A 138 41.46 11.50 30.47
N GLU A 139 41.02 12.04 29.34
CA GLU A 139 40.66 13.44 29.22
C GLU A 139 39.17 13.62 29.48
N VAL A 140 38.81 14.66 30.24
CA VAL A 140 37.42 15.00 30.56
C VAL A 140 37.08 16.34 29.95
N ALA A 141 36.22 16.29 28.93
CA ALA A 141 35.67 17.47 28.29
C ALA A 141 34.94 18.35 29.31
N GLN A 142 35.24 19.64 29.27
CA GLN A 142 34.58 20.65 30.11
C GLN A 142 33.40 21.32 29.43
N GLU A 143 33.20 21.07 28.13
CA GLU A 143 32.13 21.61 27.31
C GLU A 143 31.55 20.53 26.40
N LEU A 144 30.30 20.70 25.95
CA LEU A 144 29.67 19.82 24.97
C LEU A 144 30.22 20.12 23.57
N GLY A 145 30.55 19.06 22.82
CA GLY A 145 31.02 19.16 21.43
C GLY A 145 30.53 17.98 20.59
N VAL A 146 30.94 17.93 19.32
CA VAL A 146 30.52 16.88 18.35
C VAL A 146 31.28 15.56 18.49
N SER A 147 32.17 15.44 19.47
CA SER A 147 33.00 14.25 19.64
C SER A 147 32.20 13.15 20.34
N ASN A 148 32.07 12.01 19.68
CA ASN A 148 31.42 10.82 20.25
C ASN A 148 32.33 10.04 21.20
N ASN A 149 33.60 10.45 21.34
CA ASN A 149 34.64 9.61 21.92
C ASN A 149 35.23 10.19 23.23
N MET A 150 34.77 11.35 23.70
CA MET A 150 35.27 12.00 24.93
C MET A 150 34.30 11.84 26.10
N VAL A 151 34.86 11.68 27.32
CA VAL A 151 34.07 11.72 28.55
C VAL A 151 33.81 13.18 28.93
N VAL A 152 32.58 13.53 29.30
CA VAL A 152 32.19 14.89 29.71
C VAL A 152 31.87 14.96 31.21
N SER A 153 32.11 16.10 31.85
CA SER A 153 31.76 16.27 33.26
C SER A 153 30.23 16.28 33.47
N GLN A 154 29.76 15.63 34.53
CA GLN A 154 28.33 15.65 34.90
C GLN A 154 27.82 17.08 35.13
N LYS A 155 28.68 17.98 35.65
CA LYS A 155 28.34 19.39 35.82
C LYS A 155 28.10 20.08 34.48
N THR A 156 28.98 19.89 33.51
CA THR A 156 28.82 20.43 32.14
C THR A 156 27.53 19.92 31.50
N LEU A 157 27.24 18.63 31.65
CA LEU A 157 26.01 18.02 31.14
C LEU A 157 24.78 18.63 31.82
N ASN A 158 24.78 18.76 33.14
CA ASN A 158 23.69 19.35 33.91
C ASN A 158 23.51 20.84 33.61
N ASP A 159 24.59 21.61 33.48
CA ASP A 159 24.53 23.03 33.13
C ASP A 159 23.91 23.22 31.73
N ALA A 160 24.25 22.35 30.77
CA ALA A 160 23.66 22.36 29.44
C ALA A 160 22.18 21.92 29.41
N LEU A 161 21.82 20.90 30.21
CA LEU A 161 20.43 20.49 30.42
C LEU A 161 19.60 21.61 31.06
N ASN A 162 20.17 22.33 32.03
CA ASN A 162 19.52 23.45 32.71
C ASN A 162 19.35 24.68 31.79
N LEU A 163 20.22 24.85 30.78
CA LEU A 163 20.07 25.88 29.74
C LEU A 163 18.93 25.57 28.75
N LYS A 164 18.66 24.29 28.44
CA LYS A 164 17.58 23.92 27.51
C LYS A 164 16.18 23.96 28.13
N ALA A 165 16.05 24.25 29.42
CA ALA A 165 14.78 24.22 30.16
C ALA A 165 14.27 25.59 30.64
N ASN A 166 14.94 26.72 30.36
CA ASN A 166 14.50 28.04 30.83
C ASN A 166 14.11 29.01 29.69
N GLN A 167 12.88 29.51 29.72
CA GLN A 167 12.30 30.41 28.69
C GLN A 167 13.13 31.68 28.42
N SER A 168 13.93 32.13 29.38
CA SER A 168 14.80 33.30 29.25
C SER A 168 15.98 33.08 28.28
N SER A 169 16.55 31.89 28.20
CA SER A 169 17.70 31.62 27.31
C SER A 169 17.26 31.44 25.86
N VAL A 170 16.07 30.88 25.63
CA VAL A 170 15.40 30.85 24.32
C VAL A 170 15.16 32.28 23.83
N ASN A 171 14.70 33.17 24.71
CA ASN A 171 14.46 34.58 24.38
C ASN A 171 15.76 35.37 24.14
N GLU A 172 16.83 35.13 24.89
CA GLU A 172 18.14 35.76 24.64
C GLU A 172 18.81 35.24 23.36
N ALA A 173 18.67 33.96 23.02
CA ALA A 173 19.20 33.40 21.78
C ALA A 173 18.48 33.95 20.54
N LEU A 174 17.16 34.18 20.64
CA LEU A 174 16.38 34.86 19.61
C LEU A 174 16.81 36.33 19.46
N ALA A 175 17.12 37.02 20.57
CA ALA A 175 17.59 38.40 20.53
C ALA A 175 19.01 38.53 19.93
N LYS A 176 19.93 37.61 20.23
CA LYS A 176 21.31 37.61 19.67
C LYS A 176 21.38 37.28 18.17
N LYS A 177 20.41 36.57 17.62
CA LYS A 177 20.30 36.32 16.16
C LYS A 177 19.73 37.51 15.38
N ALA A 178 19.21 38.52 16.07
CA ALA A 178 18.53 39.67 15.46
C ALA A 178 19.38 40.97 15.46
N ASP A 179 20.69 40.89 15.70
CA ASP A 179 21.57 42.07 15.71
C ASP A 179 22.32 42.23 14.37
N ASN A 180 21.71 42.98 13.44
CA ASN A 180 22.20 43.21 12.07
C ASN A 180 23.64 43.76 12.01
N LYS A 181 24.09 44.47 13.06
CA LYS A 181 25.40 45.14 13.06
C LYS A 181 26.59 44.17 13.02
N ARG A 182 26.46 42.98 13.61
CA ARG A 182 27.56 41.98 13.63
C ARG A 182 27.75 41.30 12.27
N VAL A 183 26.67 41.18 11.49
CA VAL A 183 26.70 40.57 10.16
C VAL A 183 27.42 41.49 9.17
N ASP A 184 27.14 42.79 9.24
CA ASP A 184 27.77 43.79 8.36
C ASP A 184 29.29 43.94 8.62
N ASP A 185 29.72 43.87 9.88
CA ASP A 185 31.13 43.99 10.27
C ASP A 185 32.01 42.78 9.86
N GLU A 186 31.42 41.58 9.69
CA GLU A 186 32.13 40.37 9.24
C GLU A 186 32.19 40.26 7.71
N LEU A 187 31.18 40.74 6.98
CA LEU A 187 31.20 40.78 5.52
C LEU A 187 32.25 41.76 4.96
N ALA A 188 32.52 42.85 5.66
CA ALA A 188 33.46 43.88 5.22
C ALA A 188 34.93 43.42 5.16
N LYS A 189 35.29 42.29 5.79
CA LYS A 189 36.68 41.80 5.87
C LYS A 189 37.12 40.90 4.71
N LYS A 190 36.23 40.54 3.77
CA LYS A 190 36.49 39.43 2.81
C LYS A 190 36.80 39.79 1.35
N PHE A 191 36.91 41.05 0.94
CA PHE A 191 37.12 41.38 -0.49
C PHE A 191 38.27 42.36 -0.74
N ASP A 192 39.40 41.84 -1.25
CA ASP A 192 40.45 42.64 -1.88
C ASP A 192 40.68 42.19 -3.34
N LYS A 193 41.07 43.13 -4.22
CA LYS A 193 41.05 42.98 -5.70
C LYS A 193 42.04 41.98 -6.28
N ASP A 194 43.02 41.53 -5.51
CA ASP A 194 44.10 40.65 -5.97
C ASP A 194 43.65 39.19 -6.19
N ASN A 195 42.40 38.87 -5.83
CA ASN A 195 41.82 37.53 -5.95
C ASN A 195 40.98 37.32 -7.23
N ILE A 196 41.04 38.19 -8.26
CA ILE A 196 40.15 38.08 -9.45
C ILE A 196 40.89 37.64 -10.73
N ALA A 197 40.48 36.52 -11.35
CA ALA A 197 40.97 35.98 -12.63
C ALA A 197 40.19 36.54 -13.83
N GLN A 198 40.84 36.92 -14.94
CA GLN A 198 40.18 37.62 -16.06
C GLN A 198 39.72 36.72 -17.23
N GLU A 199 40.05 35.43 -17.21
CA GLU A 199 39.72 34.44 -18.27
C GLU A 199 39.28 33.12 -17.63
N PHE A 200 38.39 32.35 -18.28
CA PHE A 200 37.80 31.13 -17.73
C PHE A 200 38.77 29.94 -17.89
N GLY A 201 39.23 29.36 -16.77
CA GLY A 201 40.17 28.23 -16.73
C GLY A 201 40.49 27.79 -15.29
N ASP A 202 41.24 26.69 -15.15
CA ASP A 202 41.41 25.83 -13.94
C ASP A 202 42.17 26.46 -12.75
N SER A 203 41.93 27.73 -12.42
CA SER A 203 42.51 28.37 -11.24
C SER A 203 41.58 28.21 -10.04
N GLU A 204 41.80 27.17 -9.22
CA GLU A 204 40.96 26.83 -8.05
C GLU A 204 40.92 27.92 -6.95
N ASP A 205 41.88 28.87 -6.96
CA ASP A 205 42.08 29.81 -5.85
C ASP A 205 41.74 31.29 -6.18
N LYS A 206 41.04 31.59 -7.29
CA LYS A 206 40.68 32.97 -7.71
C LYS A 206 39.24 33.10 -8.22
N VAL A 207 38.61 34.25 -8.01
CA VAL A 207 37.24 34.59 -8.46
C VAL A 207 37.25 35.11 -9.90
N VAL A 208 36.39 34.64 -10.81
CA VAL A 208 36.52 34.94 -12.27
C VAL A 208 35.76 36.22 -12.69
N SER A 209 36.30 36.95 -13.67
CA SER A 209 35.77 38.21 -14.25
C SER A 209 34.54 37.97 -15.13
N GLN A 210 33.60 38.92 -15.08
CA GLN A 210 32.32 38.87 -15.81
C GLN A 210 32.45 38.81 -17.34
N PHE A 211 33.58 39.25 -17.92
CA PHE A 211 33.85 39.16 -19.36
C PHE A 211 34.22 37.74 -19.85
N ALA A 212 34.46 36.80 -18.93
CA ALA A 212 34.81 35.42 -19.25
C ALA A 212 33.61 34.45 -19.21
N LEU A 213 32.40 34.97 -18.95
CA LEU A 213 31.16 34.19 -18.84
C LEU A 213 30.49 33.96 -20.21
N PRO A 214 29.82 32.82 -20.43
CA PRO A 214 29.21 32.46 -21.72
C PRO A 214 27.95 33.26 -22.09
N PHE A 215 27.55 34.22 -21.27
CA PHE A 215 26.46 35.17 -21.53
C PHE A 215 26.79 36.52 -20.90
N ARG A 216 26.31 37.60 -21.51
CA ARG A 216 26.59 38.97 -21.08
C ARG A 216 25.36 39.85 -21.19
N GLU A 217 25.32 40.88 -20.36
CA GLU A 217 24.33 41.94 -20.44
C GLU A 217 24.81 43.00 -21.44
N ILE A 218 23.95 43.40 -22.38
CA ILE A 218 24.25 44.47 -23.35
C ILE A 218 23.22 45.59 -23.25
N GLU A 219 23.65 46.82 -23.57
CA GLU A 219 22.73 47.95 -23.64
C GLU A 219 21.91 47.89 -24.93
N SER A 220 20.60 48.08 -24.82
CA SER A 220 19.68 48.14 -25.95
C SER A 220 18.75 49.36 -25.79
N PRO A 221 18.50 50.13 -26.86
CA PRO A 221 17.54 51.24 -26.80
C PRO A 221 16.09 50.76 -26.71
N GLU A 222 15.81 49.48 -26.95
CA GLU A 222 14.46 48.89 -26.95
C GLU A 222 14.12 48.15 -25.64
N PHE A 223 15.13 47.84 -24.81
CA PHE A 223 14.98 47.10 -23.56
C PHE A 223 15.66 47.84 -22.41
N ILE A 224 15.01 47.91 -21.25
CA ILE A 224 15.59 48.40 -19.98
C ILE A 224 16.80 47.55 -19.59
N LYS A 225 16.76 46.25 -19.88
CA LYS A 225 17.83 45.29 -19.58
C LYS A 225 17.77 44.14 -20.58
N VAL A 226 18.90 43.76 -21.18
CA VAL A 226 18.97 42.67 -22.15
C VAL A 226 20.18 41.78 -21.87
N ILE A 227 19.98 40.47 -21.93
CA ILE A 227 21.02 39.46 -21.76
C ILE A 227 21.07 38.61 -23.02
N VAL A 228 22.28 38.45 -23.54
CA VAL A 228 22.59 37.70 -24.74
C VAL A 228 23.63 36.63 -24.47
N ASP A 229 23.71 35.62 -25.33
CA ASP A 229 24.80 34.65 -25.29
C ASP A 229 26.15 35.27 -25.73
N ALA A 230 27.21 34.47 -25.73
CA ALA A 230 28.54 34.91 -26.15
C ALA A 230 28.60 35.47 -27.59
N GLU A 231 27.63 35.13 -28.46
CA GLU A 231 27.51 35.53 -29.87
C GLU A 231 26.48 36.66 -30.09
N ASP A 232 25.97 37.28 -29.02
CA ASP A 232 24.94 38.33 -29.00
C ASP A 232 23.51 37.88 -29.39
N HIS A 233 23.17 36.59 -29.28
CA HIS A 233 21.77 36.15 -29.46
C HIS A 233 20.91 36.43 -28.22
N PHE A 234 19.69 36.93 -28.44
CA PHE A 234 18.75 37.29 -27.39
C PHE A 234 18.27 36.08 -26.57
N LEU A 235 18.57 36.09 -25.27
CA LEU A 235 18.11 35.08 -24.32
C LEU A 235 17.02 35.62 -23.39
N PHE A 236 17.11 36.90 -23.05
CA PHE A 236 16.22 37.54 -22.09
C PHE A 236 16.26 39.06 -22.26
N GLY A 237 15.11 39.72 -22.15
CA GLY A 237 15.02 41.17 -22.16
C GLY A 237 13.82 41.70 -21.40
N ILE A 238 13.98 42.84 -20.75
CA ILE A 238 12.90 43.61 -20.12
C ILE A 238 12.64 44.82 -21.00
N GLN A 239 11.46 44.93 -21.61
CA GLN A 239 11.11 46.04 -22.48
C GLN A 239 10.91 47.33 -21.68
N LEU A 240 10.91 48.49 -22.34
CA LEU A 240 10.80 49.82 -21.70
C LEU A 240 9.52 50.04 -20.86
N ASP A 241 8.49 49.23 -21.09
CA ASP A 241 7.24 49.26 -20.33
C ASP A 241 7.22 48.30 -19.13
N GLY A 242 8.31 47.56 -18.91
CA GLY A 242 8.48 46.61 -17.82
C GLY A 242 8.04 45.17 -18.13
N SER A 243 7.58 44.89 -19.35
CA SER A 243 7.25 43.52 -19.78
C SER A 243 8.52 42.70 -20.07
N ILE A 244 8.47 41.39 -19.81
CA ILE A 244 9.64 40.50 -19.89
C ILE A 244 9.49 39.54 -21.07
N GLU A 245 10.52 39.46 -21.91
CA GLU A 245 10.60 38.59 -23.08
C GLU A 245 11.73 37.56 -22.90
N TRP A 246 11.40 36.28 -23.12
CA TRP A 246 12.29 35.13 -22.85
C TRP A 246 12.62 34.34 -24.13
N GLY A 247 13.86 33.89 -24.26
CA GLY A 247 14.28 32.82 -25.18
C GLY A 247 13.72 31.45 -24.74
N LYS A 248 13.34 30.60 -25.72
CA LYS A 248 12.48 29.42 -25.51
C LYS A 248 13.11 28.28 -24.69
N GLY A 249 12.37 27.77 -23.70
CA GLY A 249 12.64 26.52 -22.95
C GLY A 249 11.41 25.80 -22.34
N ILE A 250 10.19 26.34 -22.47
CA ILE A 250 8.92 25.59 -22.41
C ILE A 250 8.12 26.10 -23.61
N PRO A 251 7.48 25.26 -24.45
CA PRO A 251 6.76 25.74 -25.62
C PRO A 251 5.74 26.83 -25.24
N ALA A 252 5.88 28.02 -25.84
CA ALA A 252 5.02 29.17 -25.57
C ALA A 252 3.51 28.85 -25.61
N PRO A 253 3.00 27.96 -26.49
CA PRO A 253 1.59 27.57 -26.48
C PRO A 253 1.17 26.86 -25.19
N ILE A 254 2.07 26.07 -24.57
CA ILE A 254 1.79 25.31 -23.35
C ILE A 254 1.83 26.23 -22.14
N ARG A 255 2.81 27.15 -22.07
CA ARG A 255 2.89 28.16 -21.01
C ARG A 255 1.72 29.14 -21.09
N ALA A 256 1.34 29.56 -22.30
CA ALA A 256 0.17 30.38 -22.55
C ALA A 256 -1.13 29.65 -22.20
N LYS A 257 -1.27 28.35 -22.55
CA LYS A 257 -2.46 27.56 -22.19
C LYS A 257 -2.58 27.33 -20.69
N LEU A 258 -1.49 27.07 -20.00
CA LEU A 258 -1.49 26.95 -18.53
C LEU A 258 -1.83 28.28 -17.87
N GLN A 259 -1.27 29.39 -18.36
CA GLN A 259 -1.60 30.72 -17.84
C GLN A 259 -3.05 31.11 -18.15
N GLU A 260 -3.57 30.75 -19.33
CA GLU A 260 -4.96 30.95 -19.73
C GLU A 260 -5.92 30.16 -18.85
N ILE A 261 -5.62 28.89 -18.56
CA ILE A 261 -6.39 28.05 -17.63
C ILE A 261 -6.36 28.64 -16.22
N ILE A 262 -5.19 29.09 -15.74
CA ILE A 262 -5.04 29.67 -14.40
C ILE A 262 -5.82 30.98 -14.29
N ASN A 263 -5.70 31.87 -15.28
CA ASN A 263 -6.43 33.13 -15.33
C ASN A 263 -7.94 32.87 -15.43
N GLN A 264 -8.36 31.88 -16.22
CA GLN A 264 -9.78 31.49 -16.32
C GLN A 264 -10.30 30.95 -14.99
N CYS A 265 -9.54 30.11 -14.28
CA CYS A 265 -9.94 29.62 -12.95
C CYS A 265 -10.03 30.75 -11.91
N GLN A 266 -9.16 31.75 -11.98
CA GLN A 266 -9.23 32.94 -11.10
C GLN A 266 -10.43 33.83 -11.44
N GLN A 267 -10.74 33.97 -12.72
CA GLN A 267 -11.91 34.72 -13.17
C GLN A 267 -13.21 33.98 -12.82
N ASP A 268 -13.31 32.68 -13.13
CA ASP A 268 -14.46 31.83 -12.80
C ASP A 268 -14.73 31.86 -11.28
N LYS A 269 -13.67 31.82 -10.47
CA LYS A 269 -13.79 31.98 -9.01
C LYS A 269 -14.38 33.33 -8.62
N THR A 270 -13.89 34.41 -9.23
CA THR A 270 -14.37 35.78 -8.97
C THR A 270 -15.84 35.90 -9.38
N ASP A 271 -16.19 35.41 -10.57
CA ASP A 271 -17.55 35.41 -11.11
C ASP A 271 -18.50 34.58 -10.24
N ILE A 272 -18.07 33.40 -9.78
CA ILE A 272 -18.83 32.55 -8.86
C ILE A 272 -19.03 33.25 -7.52
N LEU A 273 -18.00 33.90 -6.97
CA LEU A 273 -18.10 34.61 -5.69
C LEU A 273 -19.03 35.82 -5.80
N GLU A 274 -18.96 36.56 -6.91
CA GLU A 274 -19.87 37.66 -7.22
C GLU A 274 -21.31 37.17 -7.42
N ALA A 275 -21.52 36.08 -8.16
CA ALA A 275 -22.83 35.47 -8.36
C ALA A 275 -23.43 34.95 -7.04
N ILE A 276 -22.63 34.32 -6.19
CA ILE A 276 -23.02 33.88 -4.85
C ILE A 276 -23.41 35.08 -3.98
N ASN A 277 -22.62 36.15 -4.00
CA ASN A 277 -22.91 37.36 -3.21
C ASN A 277 -24.14 38.11 -3.74
N ALA A 278 -24.35 38.15 -5.07
CA ALA A 278 -25.54 38.69 -5.70
C ALA A 278 -26.78 37.87 -5.32
N ALA A 279 -26.73 36.54 -5.46
CA ALA A 279 -27.80 35.65 -5.05
C ALA A 279 -28.11 35.76 -3.55
N LYS A 280 -27.09 35.87 -2.70
CA LYS A 280 -27.25 36.13 -1.25
C LYS A 280 -28.00 37.43 -0.99
N LYS A 281 -27.67 38.48 -1.74
CA LYS A 281 -28.31 39.80 -1.63
C LYS A 281 -29.75 39.77 -2.13
N GLU A 282 -30.03 39.14 -3.28
CA GLU A 282 -31.38 38.97 -3.83
C GLU A 282 -32.27 38.09 -2.95
N LEU A 283 -31.73 37.00 -2.42
CA LEU A 283 -32.44 36.14 -1.48
C LEU A 283 -32.74 36.90 -0.19
N SER A 284 -31.79 37.65 0.35
CA SER A 284 -32.00 38.50 1.53
C SER A 284 -33.05 39.58 1.27
N ALA A 285 -33.04 40.22 0.10
CA ALA A 285 -34.04 41.20 -0.30
C ALA A 285 -35.43 40.58 -0.50
N SER A 286 -35.52 39.39 -1.10
CA SER A 286 -36.77 38.64 -1.28
C SER A 286 -37.35 38.19 0.06
N ILE A 287 -36.50 37.76 0.99
CA ILE A 287 -36.89 37.43 2.37
C ILE A 287 -37.36 38.69 3.10
N ALA A 288 -36.64 39.80 2.98
CA ALA A 288 -37.05 41.08 3.56
C ALA A 288 -38.40 41.54 2.97
N ALA A 289 -38.62 41.40 1.67
CA ALA A 289 -39.88 41.72 1.00
C ALA A 289 -41.03 40.78 1.41
N LEU A 290 -40.76 39.49 1.66
CA LEU A 290 -41.75 38.55 2.22
C LEU A 290 -42.07 38.86 3.69
N GLN A 291 -41.10 39.39 4.45
CA GLN A 291 -41.27 39.79 5.85
C GLN A 291 -41.95 41.18 5.98
N GLU A 292 -41.64 42.12 5.09
CA GLU A 292 -42.26 43.45 4.97
C GLU A 292 -43.60 43.40 4.24
N GLY A 293 -43.81 42.38 3.40
CA GLY A 293 -45.07 41.94 2.82
C GLY A 293 -46.07 41.44 3.87
N LYS A 294 -46.16 42.13 5.01
CA LYS A 294 -47.45 42.29 5.66
C LYS A 294 -48.45 42.66 4.58
N VAL A 295 -49.55 41.93 4.53
CA VAL A 295 -50.74 42.22 3.74
C VAL A 295 -51.10 43.70 3.93
N ASN A 296 -50.55 44.57 3.09
CA ASN A 296 -50.96 45.96 3.01
C ASN A 296 -52.33 45.89 2.36
N LYS A 297 -53.34 46.11 3.19
CA LYS A 297 -54.72 46.36 2.80
C LYS A 297 -54.72 47.36 1.64
N GLU A 298 -54.93 46.91 0.41
CA GLU A 298 -55.62 47.77 -0.54
C GLU A 298 -57.02 48.01 0.01
N LYS A 299 -57.34 49.27 0.27
CA LYS A 299 -58.62 49.68 0.84
C LYS A 299 -59.73 49.37 -0.18
N GLY A 300 -60.35 48.19 -0.07
CA GLY A 300 -61.56 47.82 -0.80
C GLY A 300 -61.58 46.51 -1.59
N LYS A 301 -60.53 45.67 -1.55
CA LYS A 301 -60.56 44.35 -2.21
C LYS A 301 -60.45 43.20 -1.20
N SER A 302 -61.42 42.28 -1.26
CA SER A 302 -61.46 41.04 -0.48
C SER A 302 -60.62 39.97 -1.18
N LEU A 303 -59.98 39.08 -0.42
CA LEU A 303 -59.16 37.94 -0.89
C LEU A 303 -59.99 36.72 -1.35
N ILE A 304 -61.30 36.90 -1.53
CA ILE A 304 -62.23 35.81 -1.80
C ILE A 304 -62.76 36.01 -3.23
N GLU A 305 -62.47 35.05 -4.11
CA GLU A 305 -63.00 34.97 -5.47
C GLU A 305 -64.54 34.96 -5.45
N ASP A 306 -65.16 35.61 -6.43
CA ASP A 306 -66.61 35.83 -6.49
C ASP A 306 -67.45 34.53 -6.54
N GLU A 307 -66.83 33.37 -6.77
CA GLU A 307 -67.49 32.05 -6.72
C GLU A 307 -67.84 31.60 -5.29
N VAL A 308 -67.11 32.06 -4.26
CA VAL A 308 -67.42 31.73 -2.85
C VAL A 308 -68.62 32.54 -2.32
N LYS A 309 -68.98 33.66 -2.98
CA LYS A 309 -70.21 34.41 -2.65
C LYS A 309 -71.49 33.63 -2.90
N GLU A 310 -71.46 32.56 -3.70
CA GLU A 310 -72.65 31.73 -3.96
C GLU A 310 -72.88 30.66 -2.87
N CYS A 311 -71.90 30.39 -1.99
CA CYS A 311 -72.02 29.32 -0.97
C CYS A 311 -72.71 29.76 0.32
N PHE A 312 -72.83 31.07 0.59
CA PHE A 312 -73.49 31.57 1.80
C PHE A 312 -74.11 32.95 1.59
N ARG A 313 -75.25 33.20 2.24
CA ARG A 313 -75.95 34.48 2.21
C ARG A 313 -76.19 35.02 3.61
N ILE A 314 -76.28 36.34 3.71
CA ILE A 314 -76.62 37.01 4.97
C ILE A 314 -78.14 37.22 5.01
N ILE A 315 -78.77 36.75 6.08
CA ILE A 315 -80.19 36.95 6.37
C ILE A 315 -80.37 37.78 7.64
N GLU A 316 -81.52 38.44 7.73
CA GLU A 316 -82.02 39.09 8.94
C GLU A 316 -83.47 38.65 9.13
N ASN A 317 -83.83 38.16 10.32
CA ASN A 317 -85.19 37.73 10.63
C ASN A 317 -85.54 38.04 12.10
N GLU A 318 -86.69 37.59 12.58
CA GLU A 318 -87.12 37.86 13.96
C GLU A 318 -86.19 37.22 15.01
N GLU A 319 -85.52 36.13 14.66
CA GLU A 319 -84.62 35.38 15.56
C GLU A 319 -83.19 35.95 15.56
N PHE A 320 -82.69 36.40 14.41
CA PHE A 320 -81.32 36.86 14.22
C PHE A 320 -81.24 38.32 13.78
N LEU A 321 -80.42 39.10 14.51
CA LEU A 321 -79.98 40.45 14.11
C LEU A 321 -79.28 40.40 12.76
N LYS A 322 -78.42 39.40 12.58
CA LYS A 322 -77.76 38.99 11.34
C LYS A 322 -77.38 37.53 11.47
N ALA A 323 -77.64 36.73 10.44
CA ALA A 323 -77.16 35.36 10.34
C ALA A 323 -76.57 35.10 8.95
N ILE A 324 -75.51 34.31 8.91
CA ILE A 324 -74.93 33.73 7.70
C ILE A 324 -75.54 32.35 7.56
N VAL A 325 -76.17 32.07 6.43
CA VAL A 325 -76.74 30.76 6.10
C VAL A 325 -76.06 30.18 4.87
N ASP A 326 -76.02 28.85 4.77
CA ASP A 326 -75.60 28.14 3.55
C ASP A 326 -76.66 28.21 2.43
N SER A 327 -76.41 27.53 1.31
CA SER A 327 -77.34 27.46 0.17
C SER A 327 -78.68 26.79 0.48
N ASP A 328 -78.79 26.09 1.61
CA ASP A 328 -80.01 25.39 2.08
C ASP A 328 -80.71 26.14 3.24
N ASP A 329 -80.35 27.40 3.49
CA ASP A 329 -80.85 28.23 4.60
C ASP A 329 -80.54 27.73 6.01
N LYS A 330 -79.54 26.86 6.17
CA LYS A 330 -79.06 26.48 7.51
C LYS A 330 -78.15 27.56 8.05
N VAL A 331 -78.45 28.02 9.26
CA VAL A 331 -77.61 28.99 9.98
C VAL A 331 -76.24 28.37 10.24
N LEU A 332 -75.19 29.02 9.73
CA LEU A 332 -73.79 28.67 9.98
C LEU A 332 -73.22 29.51 11.13
N PHE A 333 -73.68 30.76 11.24
CA PHE A 333 -73.31 31.71 12.29
C PHE A 333 -74.36 32.80 12.39
N GLY A 334 -74.76 33.23 13.58
CA GLY A 334 -75.67 34.38 13.70
C GLY A 334 -75.59 35.08 15.04
N PHE A 335 -76.16 36.28 15.13
CA PHE A 335 -76.36 36.98 16.41
C PHE A 335 -77.84 36.98 16.75
N TYR A 336 -78.19 36.39 17.90
CA TYR A 336 -79.58 36.39 18.34
C TYR A 336 -80.08 37.81 18.53
N ARG A 337 -81.23 38.13 17.94
CA ARG A 337 -81.83 39.47 18.01
C ARG A 337 -82.16 39.89 19.43
N ALA A 338 -82.62 38.94 20.25
CA ALA A 338 -83.04 39.21 21.63
C ALA A 338 -81.87 39.53 22.57
N THR A 339 -80.66 39.03 22.30
CA THR A 339 -79.56 39.06 23.28
C THR A 339 -78.26 39.65 22.73
N GLY A 340 -78.13 39.77 21.41
CA GLY A 340 -76.88 40.09 20.74
C GLY A 340 -75.81 39.00 20.85
N LYS A 341 -76.11 37.85 21.45
CA LYS A 341 -75.15 36.77 21.63
C LYS A 341 -74.93 36.00 20.32
N PRO A 342 -73.69 35.62 20.01
CA PRO A 342 -73.39 34.81 18.84
C PRO A 342 -73.91 33.37 19.01
N TYR A 343 -74.35 32.77 17.90
CA TYR A 343 -74.88 31.42 17.75
C TYR A 343 -74.05 30.65 16.74
N TYR A 344 -73.52 29.49 17.14
CA TYR A 344 -72.62 28.63 16.36
C TYR A 344 -73.14 27.17 16.34
N PRO A 345 -74.10 26.84 15.47
CA PRO A 345 -74.78 25.54 15.49
C PRO A 345 -73.93 24.33 15.08
N LEU A 346 -72.71 24.53 14.55
CA LEU A 346 -71.83 23.44 14.06
C LEU A 346 -70.49 23.30 14.84
N ASN A 347 -70.29 24.01 15.95
CA ASN A 347 -69.04 23.95 16.73
C ASN A 347 -69.20 23.13 18.02
N GLU A 348 -69.14 21.79 17.92
CA GLU A 348 -69.03 20.91 19.09
C GLU A 348 -67.58 20.50 19.42
N MET A 349 -66.59 20.77 18.56
CA MET A 349 -65.21 20.28 18.78
C MET A 349 -64.22 21.32 19.35
N TYR A 350 -64.49 22.61 19.19
CA TYR A 350 -63.66 23.70 19.73
C TYR A 350 -64.47 25.00 19.82
N HIS A 351 -64.06 25.90 20.70
CA HIS A 351 -64.64 27.25 20.81
C HIS A 351 -63.52 28.30 20.89
N VAL A 352 -63.86 29.54 20.54
CA VAL A 352 -62.90 30.65 20.53
C VAL A 352 -63.09 31.48 21.79
N ILE A 353 -62.03 31.63 22.58
CA ILE A 353 -61.99 32.48 23.76
C ILE A 353 -61.19 33.76 23.48
N GLN A 354 -61.56 34.82 24.18
CA GLN A 354 -60.81 36.06 24.27
C GLN A 354 -60.72 36.45 25.75
N ASN A 355 -59.53 36.78 26.23
CA ASN A 355 -59.32 37.19 27.61
C ASN A 355 -58.16 38.22 27.70
N GLU A 356 -57.65 38.47 28.91
CA GLU A 356 -56.55 39.41 29.12
C GLU A 356 -55.24 38.94 28.48
N GLU A 357 -55.08 37.63 28.28
CA GLU A 357 -53.89 37.02 27.70
C GLU A 357 -54.01 36.84 26.18
N TYR A 358 -55.19 36.43 25.70
CA TYR A 358 -55.45 36.05 24.32
C TYR A 358 -56.35 37.06 23.61
N PHE A 359 -55.86 37.58 22.49
CA PHE A 359 -56.69 38.32 21.53
C PHE A 359 -57.73 37.40 20.89
N ALA A 360 -57.34 36.17 20.57
CA ALA A 360 -58.23 35.06 20.21
C ALA A 360 -57.49 33.73 20.42
N ALA A 361 -58.12 32.74 21.07
CA ALA A 361 -57.58 31.39 21.18
C ALA A 361 -58.67 30.35 20.92
N TRP A 362 -58.37 29.37 20.07
CA TRP A 362 -59.20 28.19 19.81
C TRP A 362 -58.85 27.13 20.85
N VAL A 363 -59.82 26.82 21.69
CA VAL A 363 -59.71 25.87 22.78
C VAL A 363 -60.60 24.66 22.53
N THR A 364 -60.14 23.47 22.91
CA THR A 364 -60.97 22.26 22.90
C THR A 364 -62.11 22.36 23.92
N THR A 365 -63.00 21.36 23.97
CA THR A 365 -64.03 21.24 25.02
C THR A 365 -63.47 21.15 26.45
N ASP A 366 -62.17 20.83 26.59
CA ASP A 366 -61.47 20.77 27.88
C ASP A 366 -60.60 22.03 28.15
N ASP A 367 -60.90 23.15 27.50
CA ASP A 367 -60.21 24.44 27.62
C ASP A 367 -58.70 24.41 27.28
N LYS A 368 -58.25 23.42 26.50
CA LYS A 368 -56.85 23.35 26.03
C LYS A 368 -56.66 24.19 24.77
N VAL A 369 -55.73 25.14 24.82
CA VAL A 369 -55.38 26.00 23.68
C VAL A 369 -54.69 25.17 22.59
N VAL A 370 -55.32 25.07 21.43
CA VAL A 370 -54.80 24.37 20.25
C VAL A 370 -54.07 25.35 19.32
N LEU A 371 -54.63 26.55 19.19
CA LEU A 371 -54.12 27.64 18.35
C LEU A 371 -54.57 28.97 18.95
N GLY A 372 -53.75 30.01 18.91
CA GLY A 372 -54.16 31.33 19.40
C GLY A 372 -53.19 32.45 19.06
N LEU A 373 -53.65 33.67 19.29
CA LEU A 373 -52.90 34.90 19.21
C LEU A 373 -53.00 35.61 20.56
N ARG A 374 -51.86 35.77 21.24
CA ARG A 374 -51.75 36.57 22.45
C ARG A 374 -51.84 38.05 22.14
N ARG A 375 -52.24 38.85 23.13
CA ARG A 375 -52.38 40.31 22.97
C ARG A 375 -51.05 41.04 22.71
N ASP A 376 -49.93 40.42 23.04
CA ASP A 376 -48.58 40.89 22.69
C ASP A 376 -48.17 40.56 21.25
N GLY A 377 -49.04 39.90 20.48
CA GLY A 377 -48.80 39.50 19.09
C GLY A 377 -48.16 38.12 18.93
N GLN A 378 -47.89 37.39 20.01
CA GLN A 378 -47.34 36.05 19.96
C GLN A 378 -48.38 35.02 19.48
N ILE A 379 -48.06 34.29 18.40
CA ILE A 379 -48.88 33.15 17.93
C ILE A 379 -48.50 31.91 18.75
N ILE A 380 -49.49 31.14 19.18
CA ILE A 380 -49.37 29.90 19.97
C ILE A 380 -50.10 28.78 19.25
N GLY A 381 -49.50 27.58 19.19
CA GLY A 381 -49.97 26.43 18.41
C GLY A 381 -49.02 26.10 17.24
N GLU A 382 -48.75 24.81 17.00
CA GLU A 382 -47.82 24.35 15.96
C GLU A 382 -48.45 24.40 14.56
N ILE A 383 -48.06 25.39 13.76
CA ILE A 383 -48.32 25.39 12.30
C ILE A 383 -47.11 24.72 11.62
N HIS A 384 -47.18 23.40 11.40
CA HIS A 384 -46.09 22.59 10.83
C HIS A 384 -45.46 23.19 9.55
N ALA A 385 -46.24 23.86 8.70
CA ALA A 385 -45.74 24.45 7.45
C ALA A 385 -44.80 25.66 7.67
N VAL A 386 -45.10 26.54 8.64
CA VAL A 386 -44.30 27.75 8.89
C VAL A 386 -42.98 27.42 9.57
N ASN A 387 -42.98 26.43 10.46
CA ASN A 387 -41.76 25.94 11.12
C ASN A 387 -40.88 25.14 10.15
N ALA A 388 -41.49 24.35 9.25
CA ALA A 388 -40.76 23.70 8.17
C ALA A 388 -40.09 24.71 7.23
N LEU A 389 -40.80 25.79 6.85
CA LEU A 389 -40.22 26.85 6.01
C LEU A 389 -39.05 27.56 6.70
N LYS A 390 -39.18 27.90 7.99
CA LYS A 390 -38.09 28.50 8.79
C LYS A 390 -36.86 27.60 8.88
N LYS A 391 -37.07 26.29 9.02
CA LYS A 391 -35.98 25.30 9.07
C LYS A 391 -35.27 25.17 7.72
N VAL A 392 -36.03 25.14 6.62
CA VAL A 392 -35.49 25.15 5.25
C VAL A 392 -34.69 26.42 4.98
N ILE A 393 -35.20 27.59 5.40
CA ILE A 393 -34.49 28.87 5.25
C ILE A 393 -33.18 28.89 6.04
N SER A 394 -33.19 28.38 7.28
CA SER A 394 -31.98 28.31 8.12
C SER A 394 -30.94 27.34 7.53
N GLN A 395 -31.39 26.21 6.96
CA GLN A 395 -30.53 25.26 6.28
C GLN A 395 -29.86 25.88 5.05
N LEU A 396 -30.63 26.57 4.20
CA LEU A 396 -30.09 27.25 3.01
C LEU A 396 -29.05 28.32 3.36
N GLN A 397 -29.23 29.04 4.47
CA GLN A 397 -28.24 30.00 4.97
C GLN A 397 -26.94 29.31 5.44
N SER A 398 -27.06 28.15 6.10
CA SER A 398 -25.92 27.34 6.55
C SER A 398 -25.15 26.73 5.37
N ASP A 399 -25.85 26.16 4.40
CA ASP A 399 -25.26 25.54 3.21
C ASP A 399 -24.48 26.59 2.39
N LEU A 400 -25.04 27.80 2.25
CA LEU A 400 -24.38 28.92 1.58
C LEU A 400 -23.09 29.36 2.28
N ALA A 401 -23.07 29.39 3.62
CA ALA A 401 -21.88 29.72 4.39
C ALA A 401 -20.79 28.65 4.25
N SER A 402 -21.16 27.37 4.29
CA SER A 402 -20.25 26.25 4.08
C SER A 402 -19.63 26.23 2.68
N LEU A 403 -20.41 26.57 1.64
CA LEU A 403 -19.91 26.74 0.28
C LEU A 403 -18.87 27.88 0.18
N GLN A 404 -19.12 29.01 0.85
CA GLN A 404 -18.15 30.12 0.91
C GLN A 404 -16.83 29.69 1.58
N GLU A 405 -16.89 28.89 2.64
CA GLU A 405 -15.71 28.36 3.34
C GLU A 405 -14.89 27.40 2.44
N LYS A 406 -15.55 26.44 1.78
CA LYS A 406 -14.89 25.49 0.87
C LYS A 406 -14.19 26.16 -0.30
N VAL A 407 -14.79 27.21 -0.86
CA VAL A 407 -14.14 28.05 -1.90
C VAL A 407 -12.90 28.77 -1.35
N GLY A 408 -12.90 29.14 -0.07
CA GLY A 408 -11.73 29.68 0.63
C GLY A 408 -10.62 28.66 0.89
N THR A 409 -10.95 27.41 1.20
CA THR A 409 -9.96 26.33 1.34
C THR A 409 -9.28 26.03 0.00
N ILE A 410 -10.03 26.01 -1.10
CA ILE A 410 -9.48 25.87 -2.45
C ILE A 410 -8.48 27.00 -2.78
N ASP A 411 -8.75 28.24 -2.33
CA ASP A 411 -7.81 29.37 -2.47
C ASP A 411 -6.49 29.16 -1.73
N THR A 412 -6.56 28.55 -0.54
CA THR A 412 -5.38 28.25 0.27
C THR A 412 -4.55 27.15 -0.39
N ASN A 413 -5.20 26.08 -0.85
CA ASN A 413 -4.53 24.97 -1.53
C ASN A 413 -3.92 25.40 -2.88
N LEU A 414 -4.56 26.31 -3.62
CA LEU A 414 -4.00 26.89 -4.85
C LEU A 414 -2.77 27.78 -4.58
N LYS A 415 -2.77 28.53 -3.47
CA LYS A 415 -1.61 29.32 -3.02
C LYS A 415 -0.45 28.44 -2.55
N GLU A 416 -0.75 27.34 -1.85
CA GLU A 416 0.25 26.34 -1.45
C GLU A 416 0.83 25.62 -2.67
N LEU A 417 -0.02 25.25 -3.64
CA LEU A 417 0.41 24.67 -4.90
C LEU A 417 1.30 25.63 -5.70
N LEU A 418 1.01 26.94 -5.71
CA LEU A 418 1.88 28.00 -6.26
C LEU A 418 3.23 28.10 -5.53
N GLY A 419 3.25 27.83 -4.21
CA GLY A 419 4.49 27.71 -3.43
C GLY A 419 5.30 26.46 -3.79
N VAL A 420 4.63 25.32 -4.02
CA VAL A 420 5.28 24.07 -4.45
C VAL A 420 5.81 24.15 -5.88
N PHE A 421 5.14 24.86 -6.79
CA PHE A 421 5.69 25.12 -8.14
C PHE A 421 6.73 26.26 -8.18
N SER A 422 7.01 26.90 -7.04
CA SER A 422 8.14 27.82 -6.84
C SER A 422 9.39 27.12 -6.25
N LEU A 423 9.49 25.79 -6.38
CA LEU A 423 10.62 25.00 -5.91
C LEU A 423 11.95 25.62 -6.35
N GLN A 424 12.71 25.99 -5.33
CA GLN A 424 14.08 26.48 -5.32
C GLN A 424 15.03 25.49 -6.03
N ASP A 425 16.02 26.01 -6.75
CA ASP A 425 17.16 25.22 -7.21
C ASP A 425 17.90 24.62 -5.99
N ASN A 426 18.08 23.30 -6.01
CA ASN A 426 19.00 22.59 -5.12
C ASN A 426 20.11 22.00 -5.99
N GLU A 427 21.36 22.45 -5.80
CA GLU A 427 22.52 21.99 -6.59
C GLU A 427 22.82 20.49 -6.39
N GLU A 428 22.30 19.86 -5.34
CA GLU A 428 22.67 18.49 -4.96
C GLU A 428 21.63 17.44 -5.38
N TYR A 429 20.35 17.82 -5.58
CA TYR A 429 19.25 16.90 -5.87
C TYR A 429 18.17 17.54 -6.74
N LEU A 430 17.65 16.81 -7.74
CA LEU A 430 16.52 17.21 -8.58
C LEU A 430 15.20 17.35 -7.79
N ALA A 431 15.06 16.57 -6.72
CA ALA A 431 13.93 16.63 -5.79
C ALA A 431 14.36 16.05 -4.43
N VAL A 432 13.94 16.68 -3.33
CA VAL A 432 14.22 16.24 -1.96
C VAL A 432 12.98 16.37 -1.09
N GLU A 433 12.69 15.33 -0.31
CA GLU A 433 11.66 15.31 0.73
C GLU A 433 12.35 15.34 2.10
N LYS A 434 11.89 16.20 3.00
CA LYS A 434 12.48 16.40 4.33
C LYS A 434 11.42 16.21 5.42
N ASP A 435 11.83 15.76 6.61
CA ASP A 435 10.97 15.78 7.79
C ASP A 435 10.77 17.20 8.35
N ALA A 436 9.95 17.31 9.40
CA ALA A 436 9.65 18.57 10.07
C ALA A 436 10.88 19.24 10.71
N GLU A 437 11.95 18.48 10.96
CA GLU A 437 13.24 18.96 11.46
C GLU A 437 14.24 19.32 10.33
N GLY A 438 13.87 19.12 9.07
CA GLY A 438 14.68 19.48 7.90
C GLY A 438 15.69 18.42 7.47
N LYS A 439 15.60 17.19 7.98
CA LYS A 439 16.44 16.05 7.58
C LYS A 439 15.90 15.41 6.31
N ILE A 440 16.78 15.06 5.39
CA ILE A 440 16.42 14.42 4.11
C ILE A 440 15.90 13.01 4.39
N LEU A 441 14.67 12.72 3.99
CA LEU A 441 14.04 11.39 4.04
C LEU A 441 14.17 10.66 2.70
N TYR A 442 14.06 11.44 1.62
CA TYR A 442 14.09 10.98 0.24
C TYR A 442 14.79 12.01 -0.63
N ALA A 443 15.65 11.56 -1.55
CA ALA A 443 16.35 12.43 -2.50
C ALA A 443 16.45 11.78 -3.88
N THR A 444 16.29 12.59 -4.93
CA THR A 444 16.52 12.20 -6.34
C THR A 444 17.74 12.95 -6.86
N ASN A 445 18.81 12.24 -7.20
CA ASN A 445 20.08 12.80 -7.64
C ASN A 445 19.97 13.37 -9.09
N PRO A 446 20.92 14.22 -9.53
CA PRO A 446 20.97 14.77 -10.89
C PRO A 446 20.96 13.73 -12.02
N ASP A 447 21.36 12.48 -11.75
CA ASP A 447 21.38 11.36 -12.70
C ASP A 447 20.07 10.55 -12.73
N GLY A 448 19.08 10.90 -11.90
CA GLY A 448 17.80 10.21 -11.77
C GLY A 448 17.77 9.06 -10.74
N SER A 449 18.88 8.78 -10.05
CA SER A 449 18.92 7.77 -8.97
C SER A 449 18.25 8.27 -7.68
N LYS A 450 17.71 7.35 -6.87
CA LYS A 450 16.95 7.65 -5.64
C LYS A 450 17.70 7.19 -4.39
N THR A 451 17.78 8.03 -3.37
CA THR A 451 18.43 7.73 -2.07
C THR A 451 17.42 7.87 -0.93
N PHE A 452 17.34 6.86 -0.07
CA PHE A 452 16.43 6.80 1.09
C PHE A 452 17.24 6.86 2.38
N TYR A 453 16.83 7.71 3.31
CA TYR A 453 17.49 7.89 4.61
C TYR A 453 16.49 7.69 5.74
N THR A 454 16.10 6.43 6.00
CA THR A 454 15.13 6.13 7.07
C THR A 454 15.83 5.85 8.40
N PRO A 455 15.74 6.73 9.42
CA PRO A 455 16.25 6.43 10.76
C PRO A 455 15.37 5.39 11.47
N LEU A 456 16.00 4.50 12.25
CA LEU A 456 15.30 3.61 13.18
C LEU A 456 14.87 4.39 14.43
N ILE A 457 13.58 4.34 14.76
CA ILE A 457 12.98 4.93 15.95
C ILE A 457 12.93 3.85 17.05
N PRO A 458 13.48 4.12 18.24
CA PRO A 458 13.48 3.15 19.33
C PRO A 458 12.08 2.81 19.84
N LYS A 459 11.83 1.52 20.06
CA LYS A 459 10.57 1.01 20.65
C LYS A 459 10.16 1.70 21.95
N SER A 460 11.11 2.11 22.78
CA SER A 460 10.89 2.66 24.14
C SER A 460 10.10 3.97 24.20
N SER A 461 9.77 4.55 23.05
CA SER A 461 9.20 5.89 22.92
C SER A 461 7.66 5.93 23.07
N ILE A 462 6.97 4.77 23.11
CA ILE A 462 5.51 4.68 22.94
C ILE A 462 4.88 3.66 23.90
N LYS A 463 3.67 3.96 24.41
CA LYS A 463 2.86 3.05 25.24
C LYS A 463 1.79 2.35 24.40
N PHE A 464 1.62 1.04 24.59
CA PHE A 464 0.66 0.21 23.86
C PHE A 464 -0.56 -0.12 24.73
N ASP A 465 -1.70 0.54 24.51
CA ASP A 465 -2.92 0.32 25.31
C ASP A 465 -3.91 -0.71 24.71
N ASP A 466 -3.63 -1.29 23.52
CA ASP A 466 -4.55 -2.22 22.85
C ASP A 466 -3.87 -3.50 22.32
N ARG A 467 -4.51 -4.67 22.51
CA ARG A 467 -3.91 -6.00 22.36
C ARG A 467 -4.20 -6.64 20.99
N THR A 468 -3.31 -6.41 20.03
CA THR A 468 -3.07 -7.34 18.90
C THR A 468 -1.61 -7.39 18.44
N ILE A 469 -0.81 -6.36 18.74
CA ILE A 469 0.65 -6.40 18.68
C ILE A 469 1.15 -6.54 20.11
N TYR A 470 1.74 -7.70 20.44
CA TYR A 470 2.31 -7.88 21.78
C TYR A 470 3.57 -7.02 21.89
N GLU A 471 3.63 -6.21 22.94
CA GLU A 471 4.73 -5.28 23.21
C GLU A 471 6.08 -5.99 23.15
N ASP A 472 6.19 -7.25 23.57
CA ASP A 472 7.42 -8.05 23.52
C ASP A 472 7.92 -8.40 22.10
N LYS A 473 7.09 -8.27 21.06
CA LYS A 473 7.42 -8.63 19.66
C LYS A 473 7.81 -7.46 18.76
N VAL A 474 7.66 -6.23 19.23
CA VAL A 474 8.02 -5.01 18.46
C VAL A 474 9.50 -4.71 18.65
N GLU A 475 10.22 -4.49 17.56
CA GLU A 475 11.61 -4.03 17.51
C GLU A 475 11.68 -2.52 17.18
N ASP A 476 12.88 -1.97 17.00
CA ASP A 476 13.06 -0.62 16.46
C ASP A 476 12.47 -0.54 15.05
N TYR A 477 11.76 0.55 14.76
CA TYR A 477 10.94 0.70 13.56
C TYR A 477 11.35 1.91 12.73
N LYS A 478 11.28 1.80 11.41
CA LYS A 478 11.61 2.87 10.46
C LYS A 478 10.46 3.85 10.26
N GLU A 479 9.24 3.36 10.34
CA GLU A 479 8.00 4.13 10.13
C GLU A 479 6.94 3.64 11.10
N LEU A 480 6.11 4.55 11.60
CA LEU A 480 4.97 4.23 12.46
C LEU A 480 3.77 5.09 12.07
N LEU A 481 2.64 4.44 11.89
CA LEU A 481 1.35 5.06 11.67
C LEU A 481 0.48 4.80 12.90
N LEU A 482 -0.03 5.86 13.50
CA LEU A 482 -0.98 5.84 14.61
C LEU A 482 -2.35 6.32 14.16
N ASP A 483 -3.42 5.93 14.86
CA ASP A 483 -4.75 6.52 14.69
C ASP A 483 -4.90 7.80 15.55
N SER A 484 -6.11 8.40 15.52
CA SER A 484 -6.43 9.59 16.31
C SER A 484 -6.46 9.38 17.82
N GLU A 485 -6.37 8.14 18.29
CA GLU A 485 -6.29 7.74 19.70
C GLU A 485 -4.89 7.23 20.07
N ASP A 486 -3.87 7.54 19.25
CA ASP A 486 -2.47 7.11 19.39
C ASP A 486 -2.24 5.59 19.35
N LYS A 487 -3.16 4.81 18.75
CA LYS A 487 -2.99 3.36 18.58
C LYS A 487 -2.27 3.01 17.30
N VAL A 488 -1.42 1.99 17.34
CA VAL A 488 -0.62 1.55 16.17
C VAL A 488 -1.49 0.94 15.07
N LEU A 489 -1.54 1.60 13.93
CA LEU A 489 -2.15 1.15 12.68
C LEU A 489 -1.17 0.31 11.84
N ARG A 490 0.09 0.76 11.75
CA ARG A 490 1.14 0.12 10.95
C ARG A 490 2.51 0.52 11.49
N TYR A 491 3.47 -0.38 11.44
CA TYR A 491 4.88 -0.01 11.54
C TYR A 491 5.74 -0.78 10.52
N THR A 492 6.85 -0.19 10.09
CA THR A 492 7.85 -0.83 9.23
C THR A 492 9.06 -1.18 10.10
N ASP A 493 9.49 -2.44 10.16
CA ASP A 493 10.63 -2.85 10.98
C ASP A 493 11.98 -2.52 10.31
N LYS A 494 13.08 -2.87 11.00
CA LYS A 494 14.44 -2.61 10.52
C LYS A 494 14.80 -3.31 9.20
N ASP A 495 14.09 -4.39 8.87
CA ASP A 495 14.30 -5.21 7.67
C ASP A 495 13.33 -4.82 6.53
N ASP A 496 12.68 -3.65 6.63
CA ASP A 496 11.67 -3.14 5.68
C ASP A 496 10.41 -4.02 5.59
N VAL A 497 10.14 -4.84 6.62
CA VAL A 497 8.92 -5.62 6.70
C VAL A 497 7.82 -4.77 7.33
N ILE A 498 6.69 -4.66 6.61
CA ILE A 498 5.52 -3.93 7.05
C ILE A 498 4.65 -4.81 7.95
N HIS A 499 4.40 -4.33 9.17
CA HIS A 499 3.51 -4.92 10.15
C HIS A 499 2.26 -4.05 10.29
N GLU A 500 1.11 -4.52 9.79
CA GLU A 500 -0.16 -3.77 9.81
C GLU A 500 -1.12 -4.34 10.86
N ASN A 501 -1.67 -3.47 11.71
CA ASN A 501 -2.76 -3.79 12.60
C ASN A 501 -4.08 -3.71 11.84
N ARG A 502 -4.53 -4.87 11.36
CA ARG A 502 -5.74 -4.99 10.53
C ARG A 502 -7.03 -4.73 11.30
N GLU A 503 -7.03 -4.68 12.64
CA GLU A 503 -8.26 -4.51 13.42
C GLU A 503 -8.77 -3.05 13.43
N ILE A 504 -7.85 -2.07 13.42
CA ILE A 504 -8.19 -0.64 13.58
C ILE A 504 -8.58 0.03 12.24
N VAL A 505 -8.01 -0.44 11.12
CA VAL A 505 -8.41 0.01 9.76
C VAL A 505 -9.88 -0.30 9.47
N PHE A 506 -10.47 -1.31 10.14
CA PHE A 506 -11.89 -1.63 10.02
C PHE A 506 -12.76 -1.02 11.13
N SER A 507 -12.20 -0.56 12.26
CA SER A 507 -12.97 0.09 13.33
C SER A 507 -13.12 1.61 13.14
N SER A 508 -12.22 2.29 12.43
CA SER A 508 -12.41 3.70 12.06
C SER A 508 -13.58 3.90 11.07
N ALA A 509 -14.02 2.82 10.40
CA ALA A 509 -15.24 2.80 9.60
C ALA A 509 -16.53 2.57 10.42
N LYS A 510 -16.43 2.37 11.75
CA LYS A 510 -17.58 2.16 12.63
C LYS A 510 -17.39 2.85 13.99
N PHE A 511 -17.54 4.16 14.04
CA PHE A 511 -18.09 4.81 15.23
C PHE A 511 -19.47 5.38 14.92
N GLY A 512 -20.47 4.78 15.53
CA GLY A 512 -21.86 5.17 15.38
C GLY A 512 -22.15 6.51 16.05
N SER A 513 -22.52 7.50 15.25
CA SER A 513 -23.60 8.44 15.56
C SER A 513 -24.15 9.00 14.26
N SER A 514 -25.41 9.40 14.28
CA SER A 514 -26.33 9.60 13.15
C SER A 514 -26.01 10.74 12.16
N GLU A 515 -24.75 11.08 11.91
CA GLU A 515 -24.35 12.11 10.94
C GLU A 515 -23.02 11.76 10.25
N SER A 516 -23.03 10.84 9.28
CA SER A 516 -21.94 10.73 8.28
C SER A 516 -22.36 9.91 7.05
N GLU A 517 -23.45 10.30 6.39
CA GLU A 517 -23.63 9.95 4.98
C GLU A 517 -22.81 10.94 4.13
N LYS A 518 -21.54 10.63 3.88
CA LYS A 518 -20.67 11.09 2.75
C LYS A 518 -19.20 11.07 3.19
N GLU A 519 -18.59 9.90 3.25
CA GLU A 519 -17.15 9.74 2.92
C GLU A 519 -16.80 8.24 2.88
N LEU A 520 -16.96 7.64 1.71
CA LEU A 520 -16.30 6.39 1.33
C LEU A 520 -15.81 6.60 -0.10
N THR A 521 -14.74 7.40 -0.24
CA THR A 521 -14.13 7.76 -1.53
C THR A 521 -12.63 7.49 -1.52
N VAL A 522 -12.21 6.33 -1.02
CA VAL A 522 -10.92 5.75 -1.38
C VAL A 522 -11.15 4.29 -1.77
N SER A 523 -10.84 3.96 -3.02
CA SER A 523 -10.84 2.57 -3.49
C SER A 523 -9.85 1.75 -2.67
N ARG A 524 -10.24 0.54 -2.24
CA ARG A 524 -9.35 -0.42 -1.58
C ARG A 524 -8.12 -0.70 -2.46
N SER A 525 -6.99 -0.07 -2.15
CA SER A 525 -5.70 -0.45 -2.73
C SER A 525 -5.30 -1.81 -2.13
N MET A 526 -5.11 -2.82 -2.98
CA MET A 526 -4.58 -4.11 -2.52
C MET A 526 -3.09 -3.93 -2.19
N ASN A 527 -2.66 -4.42 -1.03
CA ASN A 527 -1.25 -4.39 -0.62
C ASN A 527 -0.46 -5.47 -1.38
N LEU A 528 -0.24 -5.23 -2.68
CA LEU A 528 0.43 -6.12 -3.62
C LEU A 528 1.54 -5.34 -4.35
N PRO A 529 2.54 -6.04 -4.94
CA PRO A 529 3.43 -5.40 -5.88
C PRO A 529 2.62 -4.71 -6.99
N LYS A 530 3.01 -3.48 -7.34
CA LYS A 530 2.37 -2.74 -8.43
C LYS A 530 2.72 -3.39 -9.77
N TYR A 531 4.01 -3.59 -10.01
CA TYR A 531 4.56 -4.30 -11.16
C TYR A 531 5.74 -5.15 -10.71
N GLY A 532 5.99 -6.27 -11.38
CA GLY A 532 7.11 -7.15 -11.06
C GLY A 532 7.80 -7.70 -12.30
N TYR A 533 8.98 -8.26 -12.11
CA TYR A 533 9.76 -8.90 -13.15
C TYR A 533 10.06 -10.35 -12.77
N THR A 534 9.98 -11.24 -13.76
CA THR A 534 10.44 -12.63 -13.63
C THR A 534 11.30 -13.01 -14.83
N ASP A 535 12.42 -13.68 -14.63
CA ASP A 535 13.24 -14.26 -15.71
C ASP A 535 13.43 -15.76 -15.50
N ILE A 536 12.91 -16.56 -16.42
CA ILE A 536 12.94 -18.03 -16.34
C ILE A 536 14.22 -18.55 -16.99
N LYS A 537 15.00 -19.32 -16.24
CA LYS A 537 16.15 -20.10 -16.70
C LYS A 537 15.88 -21.58 -16.46
N GLU A 538 16.27 -22.46 -17.36
CA GLU A 538 15.99 -23.90 -17.23
C GLU A 538 17.26 -24.62 -16.79
N GLU A 539 17.13 -25.41 -15.73
CA GLU A 539 18.18 -26.32 -15.28
C GLU A 539 18.03 -27.64 -16.02
N THR A 540 19.00 -27.94 -16.88
CA THR A 540 19.07 -29.22 -17.58
C THR A 540 20.27 -30.01 -17.07
N PHE A 541 20.06 -31.30 -16.83
CA PHE A 541 21.09 -32.22 -16.35
C PHE A 541 21.51 -33.13 -17.49
N TYR A 542 22.79 -33.04 -17.86
CA TYR A 542 23.40 -33.87 -18.90
C TYR A 542 24.30 -34.92 -18.26
N LEU A 543 24.44 -36.08 -18.91
CA LEU A 543 25.39 -37.09 -18.47
C LEU A 543 26.81 -36.56 -18.61
N THR A 544 27.62 -36.71 -17.56
CA THR A 544 29.04 -36.29 -17.61
C THR A 544 29.81 -37.25 -18.51
N ALA A 545 30.49 -36.76 -19.54
CA ALA A 545 31.28 -37.61 -20.42
C ALA A 545 32.49 -38.22 -19.67
N ASN A 546 32.66 -39.53 -19.75
CA ASN A 546 33.90 -40.19 -19.33
C ASN A 546 35.03 -39.91 -20.33
N ALA A 547 36.28 -39.89 -19.85
CA ALA A 547 37.47 -39.57 -20.64
C ALA A 547 37.53 -40.39 -21.95
N GLY A 548 37.44 -39.70 -23.09
CA GLY A 548 37.58 -40.29 -24.43
C GLY A 548 36.55 -39.84 -25.47
N TYR A 549 35.45 -39.20 -25.06
CA TYR A 549 34.40 -38.73 -25.96
C TYR A 549 33.94 -37.33 -25.54
N SER A 550 34.48 -36.26 -26.15
CA SER A 550 34.01 -34.89 -25.92
C SER A 550 34.13 -34.08 -27.21
N ASP A 551 33.09 -33.33 -27.57
CA ASP A 551 33.26 -32.17 -28.44
C ASP A 551 33.82 -30.98 -27.64
N LYS A 552 34.06 -29.84 -28.30
CA LYS A 552 34.87 -28.71 -27.78
C LYS A 552 34.37 -28.09 -26.46
N ASN A 553 33.17 -28.44 -25.99
CA ASN A 553 32.57 -27.92 -24.75
C ASN A 553 32.35 -28.98 -23.66
N GLY A 554 32.77 -30.24 -23.85
CA GLY A 554 32.79 -31.23 -22.77
C GLY A 554 31.43 -31.78 -22.32
N ILE A 555 30.35 -31.57 -23.08
CA ILE A 555 28.98 -32.01 -22.75
C ILE A 555 28.50 -32.96 -23.84
N LEU A 556 28.19 -34.21 -23.48
CA LEU A 556 27.56 -35.17 -24.39
C LEU A 556 26.10 -35.34 -23.97
N ALA A 557 25.16 -34.84 -24.77
CA ALA A 557 23.83 -35.41 -24.78
C ALA A 557 23.96 -36.74 -25.56
N MET A 558 23.86 -37.89 -24.88
CA MET A 558 24.00 -39.20 -25.53
C MET A 558 22.96 -39.37 -26.64
N LEU A 559 23.37 -39.19 -27.89
CA LEU A 559 22.63 -39.64 -29.05
C LEU A 559 23.03 -41.11 -29.29
N VAL A 560 22.24 -42.07 -28.81
CA VAL A 560 22.55 -43.50 -29.01
C VAL A 560 21.29 -44.32 -29.35
N ASN A 561 21.48 -45.18 -30.34
CA ASN A 561 20.48 -45.96 -31.08
C ASN A 561 19.86 -47.18 -30.34
N GLU A 562 20.01 -47.38 -29.02
CA GLU A 562 19.58 -48.67 -28.39
C GLU A 562 18.86 -48.61 -27.03
N ASP A 563 17.86 -49.49 -26.95
CA ASP A 563 16.99 -50.03 -25.90
C ASP A 563 16.49 -49.15 -24.73
N THR A 564 15.17 -48.91 -24.72
CA THR A 564 14.45 -48.07 -23.74
C THR A 564 14.32 -48.73 -22.36
N GLN A 565 14.33 -50.06 -22.25
CA GLN A 565 14.15 -50.73 -20.96
C GLN A 565 15.40 -50.66 -20.07
N ALA A 566 16.60 -50.88 -20.61
CA ALA A 566 17.84 -50.86 -19.84
C ALA A 566 18.19 -49.44 -19.32
N ASN A 567 17.85 -48.41 -20.09
CA ASN A 567 18.04 -47.01 -19.70
C ASN A 567 16.99 -46.55 -18.67
N ALA A 568 15.74 -46.99 -18.80
CA ALA A 568 14.71 -46.75 -17.79
C ALA A 568 15.08 -47.37 -16.42
N GLN A 569 15.68 -48.57 -16.39
CA GLN A 569 16.17 -49.18 -15.15
C GLN A 569 17.29 -48.39 -14.47
N LYS A 570 18.05 -47.59 -15.23
CA LYS A 570 19.07 -46.68 -14.71
C LYS A 570 18.51 -45.35 -14.24
N GLY A 571 17.19 -45.14 -14.32
CA GLY A 571 16.53 -43.86 -13.98
C GLY A 571 16.80 -42.77 -15.01
N LEU A 572 16.88 -43.14 -16.28
CA LEU A 572 17.00 -42.19 -17.39
C LEU A 572 15.69 -42.15 -18.17
N THR A 573 15.21 -40.94 -18.46
CA THR A 573 14.01 -40.69 -19.25
C THR A 573 14.35 -40.07 -20.59
N PRO A 574 13.71 -40.50 -21.69
CA PRO A 574 13.92 -39.88 -22.99
C PRO A 574 13.31 -38.47 -23.02
N TYR A 575 14.16 -37.47 -23.20
CA TYR A 575 13.83 -36.10 -23.51
C TYR A 575 13.95 -35.86 -25.02
N LYS A 576 12.88 -35.38 -25.64
CA LYS A 576 12.83 -35.15 -27.08
C LYS A 576 13.16 -33.71 -27.40
N TYR A 577 14.27 -33.47 -28.08
CA TYR A 577 14.54 -32.19 -28.71
C TYR A 577 14.01 -32.21 -30.14
N PHE A 578 12.99 -31.41 -30.42
CA PHE A 578 12.48 -31.28 -31.78
C PHE A 578 13.32 -30.29 -32.58
N VAL A 579 13.68 -30.69 -33.80
CA VAL A 579 14.43 -29.84 -34.73
C VAL A 579 13.51 -28.71 -35.18
N LYS A 580 13.83 -27.48 -34.76
CA LYS A 580 12.97 -26.29 -34.94
C LYS A 580 12.49 -26.07 -36.38
N SER A 581 13.32 -26.37 -37.38
CA SER A 581 12.95 -26.24 -38.80
C SER A 581 11.91 -27.25 -39.29
N THR A 582 11.62 -28.28 -38.50
CA THR A 582 10.64 -29.34 -38.81
C THR A 582 9.34 -29.21 -38.00
N LEU A 583 9.30 -28.25 -37.08
CA LEU A 583 8.09 -27.89 -36.35
C LEU A 583 7.19 -27.04 -37.25
N GLN A 584 5.89 -27.30 -37.21
CA GLN A 584 4.94 -26.41 -37.86
C GLN A 584 4.98 -25.06 -37.17
N ASN A 585 5.32 -24.02 -37.92
CA ASN A 585 5.31 -22.65 -37.43
C ASN A 585 4.03 -21.95 -37.91
N THR A 586 3.11 -21.71 -36.99
CA THR A 586 1.94 -20.86 -37.24
C THR A 586 2.09 -19.61 -36.38
N ASP A 587 2.38 -18.48 -37.02
CA ASP A 587 2.52 -17.17 -36.37
C ASP A 587 3.49 -17.15 -35.16
N GLY A 588 4.63 -17.82 -35.29
CA GLY A 588 5.67 -17.86 -34.25
C GLY A 588 5.45 -18.90 -33.15
N VAL A 589 4.36 -19.69 -33.21
CA VAL A 589 4.17 -20.87 -32.38
C VAL A 589 4.68 -22.08 -33.15
N TYR A 590 5.70 -22.72 -32.59
CA TYR A 590 6.23 -23.97 -33.10
C TYR A 590 5.45 -25.13 -32.48
N SER A 591 4.77 -25.90 -33.31
CA SER A 591 3.97 -27.06 -32.91
C SER A 591 4.56 -28.34 -33.51
N VAL A 592 4.56 -29.40 -32.72
CA VAL A 592 4.96 -30.73 -33.17
C VAL A 592 3.86 -31.32 -34.06
N THR A 593 4.23 -31.82 -35.23
CA THR A 593 3.34 -32.54 -36.17
C THR A 593 3.84 -33.95 -36.42
N SER A 594 3.11 -34.74 -37.22
CA SER A 594 3.57 -36.07 -37.67
C SER A 594 4.90 -36.02 -38.42
N GLU A 595 5.23 -34.88 -39.02
CA GLU A 595 6.45 -34.66 -39.82
C GLU A 595 7.60 -34.06 -38.99
N SER A 596 7.36 -33.72 -37.72
CA SER A 596 8.38 -33.11 -36.88
C SER A 596 9.45 -34.12 -36.47
N VAL A 597 10.70 -33.76 -36.76
CA VAL A 597 11.87 -34.57 -36.43
C VAL A 597 12.29 -34.29 -35.00
N SER A 598 12.46 -35.34 -34.20
CA SER A 598 13.05 -35.25 -32.86
C SER A 598 14.36 -36.00 -32.77
N LEU A 599 15.27 -35.43 -31.99
CA LEU A 599 16.44 -36.08 -31.44
C LEU A 599 16.08 -36.50 -30.01
N ASN A 600 16.11 -37.80 -29.74
CA ASN A 600 15.88 -38.31 -28.39
C ASN A 600 17.20 -38.30 -27.62
N PHE A 601 17.20 -37.68 -26.45
CA PHE A 601 18.30 -37.68 -25.51
C PHE A 601 17.82 -38.29 -24.20
N TYR A 602 18.67 -39.03 -23.48
CA TYR A 602 18.32 -39.48 -22.14
C TYR A 602 18.77 -38.45 -21.11
N VAL A 603 17.82 -37.97 -20.31
CA VAL A 603 18.08 -37.11 -19.14
C VAL A 603 17.80 -37.89 -17.85
N PRO A 604 18.48 -37.57 -16.73
CA PRO A 604 18.18 -38.15 -15.44
C PRO A 604 16.71 -37.90 -15.04
N SER A 605 16.01 -38.93 -14.59
CA SER A 605 14.66 -38.77 -14.03
C SER A 605 14.67 -38.21 -12.62
N ASP A 606 15.79 -38.39 -11.91
CA ASP A 606 16.01 -37.87 -10.56
C ASP A 606 17.51 -37.70 -10.30
N VAL A 607 17.88 -36.62 -9.61
CA VAL A 607 19.27 -36.24 -9.35
C VAL A 607 19.49 -36.00 -7.85
N LYS A 608 20.64 -36.44 -7.34
CA LYS A 608 21.06 -36.21 -5.96
C LYS A 608 22.49 -35.71 -5.88
N ASP A 609 22.71 -34.67 -5.09
CA ASP A 609 24.05 -34.18 -4.79
C ASP A 609 24.70 -35.02 -3.69
N VAL A 610 25.92 -35.52 -3.97
CA VAL A 610 26.76 -36.25 -3.01
C VAL A 610 28.19 -35.73 -3.15
N GLY A 611 28.75 -35.16 -2.09
CA GLY A 611 30.12 -34.66 -2.10
C GLY A 611 30.38 -33.50 -3.08
N GLY A 612 29.38 -32.64 -3.33
CA GLY A 612 29.50 -31.47 -4.22
C GLY A 612 29.36 -31.76 -5.71
N LYS A 613 29.00 -33.00 -6.07
CA LYS A 613 28.71 -33.44 -7.45
C LYS A 613 27.30 -34.02 -7.52
N SER A 614 26.67 -33.87 -8.68
CA SER A 614 25.31 -34.36 -8.93
C SER A 614 25.35 -35.74 -9.59
N TYR A 615 24.47 -36.65 -9.16
CA TYR A 615 24.39 -38.02 -9.69
C TYR A 615 22.95 -38.43 -9.95
N VAL A 616 22.72 -39.34 -10.91
CA VAL A 616 21.41 -39.98 -11.10
C VAL A 616 21.05 -40.77 -9.85
N THR A 617 19.93 -40.46 -9.19
CA THR A 617 19.60 -41.01 -7.84
C THR A 617 19.57 -42.54 -7.82
N SER A 618 19.02 -43.18 -8.85
CA SER A 618 18.92 -44.65 -8.99
C SER A 618 20.28 -45.35 -9.15
N SER A 619 21.33 -44.61 -9.50
CA SER A 619 22.69 -45.15 -9.64
C SER A 619 23.50 -45.13 -8.33
N LEU A 620 22.96 -44.49 -7.28
CA LEU A 620 23.58 -44.37 -5.96
C LEU A 620 23.17 -45.53 -5.05
N THR A 621 24.03 -45.88 -4.09
CA THR A 621 23.66 -46.83 -3.04
C THR A 621 22.99 -46.08 -1.88
N LYS A 622 21.74 -46.44 -1.59
CA LYS A 622 20.98 -45.89 -0.45
C LYS A 622 21.28 -46.69 0.83
N GLY A 623 21.82 -46.00 1.84
CA GLY A 623 22.06 -46.55 3.17
C GLY A 623 20.78 -46.79 3.97
N SER A 624 20.88 -47.60 5.03
CA SER A 624 19.75 -47.86 5.96
C SER A 624 19.30 -46.61 6.73
N ASP A 625 20.18 -45.61 6.85
CA ASP A 625 19.91 -44.28 7.41
C ASP A 625 19.30 -43.30 6.39
N GLY A 626 19.08 -43.74 5.14
CA GLY A 626 18.56 -42.92 4.05
C GLY A 626 19.61 -42.04 3.36
N SER A 627 20.89 -42.11 3.76
CA SER A 627 21.98 -41.42 3.08
C SER A 627 22.28 -42.07 1.72
N TYR A 628 22.89 -41.31 0.80
CA TYR A 628 23.31 -41.82 -0.50
C TYR A 628 24.82 -41.82 -0.60
N THR A 629 25.39 -42.91 -1.11
CA THR A 629 26.83 -43.06 -1.34
C THR A 629 27.12 -43.35 -2.81
N VAL A 630 28.23 -42.77 -3.29
CA VAL A 630 28.72 -42.97 -4.65
C VAL A 630 29.44 -44.32 -4.74
N ASN A 631 29.14 -45.09 -5.78
CA ASN A 631 29.78 -46.38 -6.07
C ASN A 631 30.34 -46.37 -7.52
N PRO A 632 31.11 -47.39 -7.94
CA PRO A 632 31.72 -47.43 -9.28
C PRO A 632 30.74 -47.41 -10.46
N THR A 633 29.45 -47.69 -10.22
CA THR A 633 28.38 -47.66 -11.24
C THR A 633 27.50 -46.41 -11.16
N SER A 634 27.80 -45.49 -10.23
CA SER A 634 27.08 -44.22 -10.11
C SER A 634 27.32 -43.33 -11.33
N ILE A 635 26.25 -42.73 -11.81
CA ILE A 635 26.23 -41.94 -13.04
C ILE A 635 26.26 -40.46 -12.64
N GLU A 636 27.42 -39.81 -12.82
CA GLU A 636 27.60 -38.37 -12.56
C GLU A 636 26.94 -37.54 -13.67
N VAL A 637 26.33 -36.42 -13.29
CA VAL A 637 25.63 -35.51 -14.21
C VAL A 637 26.16 -34.09 -14.08
N THR A 638 26.31 -33.42 -15.21
CA THR A 638 26.64 -32.00 -15.28
C THR A 638 25.35 -31.21 -15.30
N LYS A 639 25.20 -30.32 -14.34
CA LYS A 639 24.11 -29.34 -14.25
C LYS A 639 24.44 -28.13 -15.12
N ILE A 640 23.53 -27.75 -16.01
CA ILE A 640 23.63 -26.53 -16.83
C ILE A 640 22.39 -25.69 -16.61
N VAL A 641 22.59 -24.39 -16.37
CA VAL A 641 21.51 -23.40 -16.37
C VAL A 641 21.60 -22.64 -17.68
N ASP A 642 20.61 -22.80 -18.55
CA ASP A 642 20.61 -22.20 -19.88
C ASP A 642 19.31 -21.42 -20.15
N LYS A 643 19.30 -20.68 -21.27
CA LYS A 643 18.15 -19.97 -21.81
C LYS A 643 17.13 -20.99 -22.33
N PRO A 644 15.98 -21.19 -21.66
CA PRO A 644 14.98 -22.13 -22.13
C PRO A 644 14.40 -21.65 -23.47
N ASN A 645 14.00 -22.59 -24.32
CA ASN A 645 13.03 -22.30 -25.36
C ASN A 645 11.68 -22.86 -24.94
N VAL A 646 10.85 -22.03 -24.30
CA VAL A 646 9.49 -22.43 -23.87
C VAL A 646 8.64 -22.93 -25.04
N GLY A 647 8.93 -22.53 -26.29
CA GLY A 647 8.27 -23.05 -27.48
C GLY A 647 8.60 -24.52 -27.83
N THR A 648 9.63 -25.10 -27.20
CA THR A 648 9.97 -26.53 -27.36
C THR A 648 9.48 -27.40 -26.21
N TRP A 649 8.92 -26.79 -25.16
CA TRP A 649 8.34 -27.55 -24.06
C TRP A 649 7.13 -28.34 -24.55
N GLU A 650 6.94 -29.52 -23.96
CA GLU A 650 5.76 -30.33 -24.22
C GLU A 650 4.50 -29.53 -23.84
N ILE A 651 3.53 -29.47 -24.76
CA ILE A 651 2.27 -28.77 -24.54
C ILE A 651 1.39 -29.63 -23.61
N SER A 652 1.71 -29.59 -22.32
CA SER A 652 1.06 -30.35 -21.26
C SER A 652 1.03 -29.55 -19.95
N LYS A 653 -0.06 -29.70 -19.19
CA LYS A 653 -0.17 -29.15 -17.82
C LYS A 653 0.54 -30.01 -16.78
N GLU A 654 0.90 -31.24 -17.14
CA GLU A 654 1.48 -32.24 -16.23
C GLU A 654 3.00 -32.19 -16.23
N THR A 655 3.59 -31.79 -17.36
CA THR A 655 5.03 -31.66 -17.54
C THR A 655 5.55 -30.46 -16.75
N LYS A 656 6.53 -30.71 -15.89
CA LYS A 656 7.15 -29.69 -15.02
C LYS A 656 8.62 -29.57 -15.39
N HIS A 657 9.03 -28.35 -15.67
CA HIS A 657 10.40 -27.99 -16.00
C HIS A 657 11.12 -27.51 -14.75
N TRP A 658 12.35 -28.00 -14.54
CA TRP A 658 13.17 -27.59 -13.40
C TRP A 658 13.81 -26.26 -13.76
N CYS A 659 13.31 -25.17 -13.19
CA CYS A 659 13.76 -23.83 -13.52
C CYS A 659 14.40 -23.15 -12.31
N VAL A 660 15.27 -22.20 -12.63
CA VAL A 660 15.70 -21.14 -11.73
C VAL A 660 15.08 -19.86 -12.24
N VAL A 661 14.34 -19.16 -11.38
CA VAL A 661 13.64 -17.95 -11.75
C VAL A 661 14.19 -16.79 -10.93
N ASP A 662 14.72 -15.79 -11.62
CA ASP A 662 15.03 -14.51 -11.00
C ASP A 662 13.74 -13.73 -10.88
N ILE A 663 13.45 -13.25 -9.67
CA ILE A 663 12.24 -12.52 -9.34
C ILE A 663 12.62 -11.16 -8.76
N ASP A 664 11.96 -10.11 -9.22
CA ASP A 664 12.00 -8.78 -8.64
C ASP A 664 10.59 -8.19 -8.58
N PHE A 665 9.98 -8.28 -7.40
CA PHE A 665 8.69 -7.69 -7.06
C PHE A 665 8.87 -6.45 -6.16
N GLY A 666 10.01 -5.77 -6.27
CA GLY A 666 10.39 -4.68 -5.38
C GLY A 666 10.65 -5.18 -3.96
N SER A 667 10.21 -4.43 -2.96
CA SER A 667 10.39 -4.77 -1.54
C SER A 667 9.63 -6.02 -1.08
N TYR A 668 8.68 -6.52 -1.88
CA TYR A 668 7.87 -7.68 -1.50
C TYR A 668 8.59 -9.02 -1.66
N LEU A 669 9.41 -9.16 -2.70
CA LEU A 669 10.15 -10.40 -2.97
C LEU A 669 11.22 -10.12 -4.04
N LYS A 670 12.49 -10.39 -3.73
CA LYS A 670 13.59 -10.26 -4.68
C LYS A 670 14.62 -11.34 -4.47
N GLY A 671 15.03 -11.99 -5.57
CA GLY A 671 16.07 -13.01 -5.55
C GLY A 671 15.88 -14.11 -6.58
N THR A 672 16.68 -15.14 -6.45
CA THR A 672 16.72 -16.28 -7.38
C THR A 672 16.14 -17.52 -6.70
N TYR A 673 15.12 -18.13 -7.31
CA TYR A 673 14.36 -19.22 -6.72
C TYR A 673 14.37 -20.47 -7.60
N ASN A 674 14.42 -21.66 -6.98
CA ASN A 674 14.14 -22.90 -7.68
C ASN A 674 12.62 -23.05 -7.83
N VAL A 675 12.17 -23.22 -9.06
CA VAL A 675 10.75 -23.25 -9.40
C VAL A 675 10.50 -24.37 -10.38
N LEU A 676 9.51 -25.22 -10.09
CA LEU A 676 8.92 -26.08 -11.10
C LEU A 676 7.95 -25.24 -11.93
N VAL A 677 8.28 -25.02 -13.20
CA VAL A 677 7.43 -24.28 -14.13
C VAL A 677 6.66 -25.26 -15.00
N SER A 678 5.35 -25.05 -15.15
CA SER A 678 4.51 -25.84 -16.06
C SER A 678 3.54 -24.92 -16.81
N PHE A 679 2.98 -25.39 -17.93
CA PHE A 679 1.83 -24.71 -18.52
C PHE A 679 0.59 -24.81 -17.63
N GLN A 680 -0.33 -23.87 -17.81
CA GLN A 680 -1.58 -23.79 -17.05
C GLN A 680 -2.80 -23.53 -17.96
N GLY A 681 -3.93 -24.12 -17.56
CA GLY A 681 -5.24 -23.96 -18.21
C GLY A 681 -5.46 -24.97 -19.33
N SER A 682 -6.65 -25.58 -19.37
CA SER A 682 -6.98 -26.63 -20.35
C SER A 682 -7.38 -26.02 -21.70
N SER A 683 -8.29 -25.04 -21.70
CA SER A 683 -8.75 -24.33 -22.91
C SER A 683 -7.68 -23.40 -23.47
N THR A 684 -6.88 -22.78 -22.59
CA THR A 684 -5.82 -21.83 -22.95
C THR A 684 -4.49 -22.52 -23.26
N LEU A 685 -4.40 -23.84 -23.14
CA LEU A 685 -3.15 -24.60 -23.32
C LEU A 685 -2.52 -24.37 -24.69
N TYR A 686 -3.35 -24.09 -25.70
CA TYR A 686 -2.91 -23.89 -27.08
C TYR A 686 -2.81 -22.42 -27.51
N ASN A 687 -3.10 -21.47 -26.61
CA ASN A 687 -2.98 -20.03 -26.90
C ASN A 687 -1.54 -19.66 -27.26
N ARG A 688 -1.34 -18.65 -28.13
CA ARG A 688 0.01 -18.27 -28.58
C ARG A 688 0.91 -17.88 -27.40
N GLN A 689 0.44 -16.95 -26.58
CA GLN A 689 1.01 -16.68 -25.26
C GLN A 689 0.38 -17.67 -24.25
N LYS A 690 1.21 -18.47 -23.59
CA LYS A 690 0.76 -19.52 -22.67
C LYS A 690 0.63 -18.96 -21.26
N ASN A 691 -0.29 -19.51 -20.47
CA ASN A 691 -0.27 -19.30 -19.03
C ASN A 691 0.78 -20.23 -18.40
N LEU A 692 1.44 -19.75 -17.35
CA LEU A 692 2.45 -20.52 -16.62
C LEU A 692 1.97 -20.75 -15.19
N ARG A 693 2.50 -21.79 -14.56
CA ARG A 693 2.37 -22.03 -13.13
C ARG A 693 3.75 -22.16 -12.53
N TYR A 694 3.99 -21.41 -11.47
CA TYR A 694 5.21 -21.51 -10.67
C TYR A 694 4.91 -22.31 -9.41
N ALA A 695 5.67 -23.38 -9.18
CA ALA A 695 5.67 -24.12 -7.93
C ALA A 695 7.06 -24.01 -7.28
N PHE A 696 7.15 -23.21 -6.22
CA PHE A 696 8.40 -22.91 -5.52
C PHE A 696 8.88 -24.11 -4.71
N VAL A 697 10.16 -24.44 -4.88
CA VAL A 697 10.80 -25.62 -4.30
C VAL A 697 12.20 -25.28 -3.80
N LYS A 698 12.78 -26.17 -2.98
CA LYS A 698 14.22 -26.13 -2.68
C LYS A 698 15.00 -26.62 -3.91
N SER A 699 16.33 -26.53 -3.83
CA SER A 699 17.24 -27.01 -4.89
C SER A 699 17.12 -28.51 -5.21
N ASP A 700 16.41 -29.28 -4.38
CA ASP A 700 16.09 -30.69 -4.64
C ASP A 700 14.89 -30.89 -5.58
N TYR A 701 14.24 -29.81 -6.02
CA TYR A 701 13.03 -29.79 -6.86
C TYR A 701 11.84 -30.62 -6.34
N LYS A 702 11.85 -30.97 -5.05
CA LYS A 702 10.84 -31.82 -4.40
C LYS A 702 10.24 -31.15 -3.18
N SER A 703 11.09 -30.56 -2.35
CA SER A 703 10.68 -29.92 -1.11
C SER A 703 10.02 -28.58 -1.42
N LYS A 704 8.71 -28.46 -1.16
CA LYS A 704 7.92 -27.24 -1.38
C LYS A 704 8.42 -26.09 -0.52
N VAL A 705 8.42 -24.88 -1.09
CA VAL A 705 8.73 -23.63 -0.39
C VAL A 705 7.50 -22.73 -0.47
N LYS A 706 6.92 -22.38 0.67
CA LYS A 706 5.77 -21.46 0.74
C LYS A 706 6.27 -20.03 0.90
N LEU A 707 5.81 -19.14 0.02
CA LEU A 707 6.16 -17.72 0.00
C LEU A 707 4.96 -16.86 0.42
N LYS A 708 5.24 -15.78 1.17
CA LYS A 708 4.28 -14.75 1.55
C LYS A 708 4.66 -13.48 0.79
N ILE A 709 3.77 -12.99 -0.08
CA ILE A 709 4.02 -11.84 -0.97
C ILE A 709 2.90 -10.82 -0.75
N GLY A 710 3.18 -9.77 0.03
CA GLY A 710 2.17 -8.76 0.37
C GLY A 710 0.89 -9.36 0.98
N GLU A 711 -0.27 -8.94 0.48
CA GLU A 711 -1.58 -9.46 0.89
C GLU A 711 -1.80 -10.93 0.47
N LEU A 712 -0.96 -11.50 -0.43
CA LEU A 712 -1.11 -12.88 -0.87
C LEU A 712 -0.92 -13.89 0.29
N LEU A 713 -1.67 -14.98 0.35
CA LEU A 713 -1.53 -16.08 1.29
C LEU A 713 -0.15 -16.73 1.17
N LYS A 714 0.32 -17.30 2.30
CA LYS A 714 1.59 -18.04 2.34
C LYS A 714 1.43 -19.40 1.66
N VAL A 715 1.71 -19.48 0.36
CA VAL A 715 1.52 -20.67 -0.48
C VAL A 715 2.76 -20.97 -1.34
N ASP A 716 2.85 -22.19 -1.86
CA ASP A 716 3.98 -22.66 -2.69
C ASP A 716 3.73 -22.54 -4.19
N LYS A 717 2.51 -22.19 -4.62
CA LYS A 717 2.11 -22.19 -6.03
C LYS A 717 1.36 -20.93 -6.43
N PHE A 718 1.74 -20.37 -7.58
CA PHE A 718 1.13 -19.19 -8.17
C PHE A 718 0.94 -19.41 -9.67
N ASN A 719 -0.11 -18.81 -10.24
CA ASN A 719 -0.33 -18.80 -11.69
C ASN A 719 0.16 -17.47 -12.26
N LEU A 720 0.71 -17.51 -13.48
CA LEU A 720 0.96 -16.37 -14.33
C LEU A 720 -0.04 -16.43 -15.49
N LYS A 721 -1.15 -15.71 -15.36
CA LYS A 721 -2.17 -15.65 -16.40
C LYS A 721 -1.77 -14.61 -17.45
N SER A 722 -1.61 -15.04 -18.69
CA SER A 722 -1.33 -14.17 -19.82
C SER A 722 -2.51 -13.25 -20.18
N TYR A 723 -3.72 -13.67 -19.82
CA TYR A 723 -4.97 -13.13 -20.36
C TYR A 723 -4.88 -12.95 -21.87
N TYR A 724 -4.29 -13.92 -22.57
CA TYR A 724 -4.11 -13.85 -24.02
C TYR A 724 -5.44 -13.64 -24.76
N SER A 725 -6.58 -14.00 -24.15
CA SER A 725 -7.92 -13.80 -24.70
C SER A 725 -8.50 -12.39 -24.48
N ASP A 726 -7.89 -11.57 -23.62
CA ASP A 726 -8.29 -10.20 -23.28
C ASP A 726 -7.15 -9.23 -23.64
N ASP A 727 -7.33 -8.44 -24.70
CA ASP A 727 -6.28 -7.51 -25.16
C ASP A 727 -5.99 -6.38 -24.16
N THR A 728 -6.92 -6.10 -23.23
CA THR A 728 -6.67 -5.17 -22.13
C THR A 728 -5.87 -5.81 -21.00
N LYS A 729 -6.03 -7.13 -20.82
CA LYS A 729 -5.55 -7.91 -19.67
C LYS A 729 -6.14 -7.50 -18.32
N LEU A 730 -7.12 -6.58 -18.29
CA LEU A 730 -7.62 -5.96 -17.06
C LEU A 730 -8.99 -6.48 -16.63
N LYS A 731 -9.75 -7.14 -17.50
CA LYS A 731 -11.16 -7.49 -17.23
C LYS A 731 -11.34 -8.28 -15.92
N GLU A 732 -10.63 -9.39 -15.78
CA GLU A 732 -10.69 -10.24 -14.58
C GLU A 732 -10.18 -9.50 -13.32
N PRO A 733 -8.99 -8.87 -13.32
CA PRO A 733 -8.52 -8.06 -12.19
C PRO A 733 -9.45 -6.94 -11.73
N ILE A 734 -10.18 -6.28 -12.65
CA ILE A 734 -11.16 -5.25 -12.32
C ILE A 734 -12.37 -5.87 -11.62
N ILE A 735 -12.95 -6.91 -12.21
CA ILE A 735 -14.16 -7.55 -11.66
C ILE A 735 -13.87 -8.14 -10.27
N PHE A 736 -12.70 -8.73 -10.05
CA PHE A 736 -12.33 -9.24 -8.72
C PHE A 736 -12.20 -8.14 -7.66
N ARG A 737 -11.65 -6.97 -8.00
CA ARG A 737 -11.59 -5.83 -7.07
C ARG A 737 -12.99 -5.33 -6.72
N LEU A 738 -13.88 -5.19 -7.71
CA LEU A 738 -15.26 -4.78 -7.48
C LEU A 738 -16.03 -5.81 -6.65
N TYR A 739 -15.84 -7.10 -6.92
CA TYR A 739 -16.49 -8.18 -6.17
C TYR A 739 -16.00 -8.20 -4.72
N LEU A 740 -14.71 -7.98 -4.49
CA LEU A 740 -14.15 -7.87 -3.15
C LEU A 740 -14.75 -6.69 -2.38
N GLN A 741 -14.82 -5.50 -3.01
CA GLN A 741 -15.45 -4.32 -2.41
C GLN A 741 -16.94 -4.56 -2.10
N ALA A 742 -17.67 -5.24 -3.00
CA ALA A 742 -19.06 -5.62 -2.75
C ALA A 742 -19.17 -6.50 -1.51
N LYS A 743 -18.34 -7.54 -1.41
CA LYS A 743 -18.32 -8.45 -0.25
C LYS A 743 -17.99 -7.70 1.04
N GLU A 744 -17.01 -6.82 1.01
CA GLU A 744 -16.56 -6.02 2.16
C GLU A 744 -17.58 -4.95 2.60
N LEU A 745 -18.51 -4.54 1.73
CA LEU A 745 -19.61 -3.63 2.08
C LEU A 745 -20.64 -4.29 3.01
N ARG A 746 -20.72 -5.63 3.04
CA ARG A 746 -21.62 -6.34 3.96
C ARG A 746 -21.14 -6.20 5.40
N ASN A 747 -22.04 -6.48 6.35
CA ASN A 747 -21.63 -6.65 7.73
C ASN A 747 -20.54 -7.71 7.82
N PHE A 748 -19.57 -7.51 8.71
CA PHE A 748 -18.35 -8.31 8.79
C PHE A 748 -18.60 -9.84 8.76
N ASN A 749 -19.65 -10.30 9.47
CA ASN A 749 -20.02 -11.71 9.57
C ASN A 749 -20.71 -12.28 8.33
N GLU A 750 -21.08 -11.43 7.38
CA GLU A 750 -21.81 -11.74 6.15
C GLU A 750 -20.91 -11.59 4.92
N GLN A 751 -19.68 -11.12 5.08
CA GLN A 751 -18.75 -10.89 3.97
C GLN A 751 -18.31 -12.20 3.34
N TYR A 752 -18.14 -13.26 4.12
CA TYR A 752 -17.65 -14.57 3.68
C TYR A 752 -18.35 -15.70 4.46
N PRO A 753 -18.42 -16.93 3.89
CA PRO A 753 -19.14 -18.04 4.50
C PRO A 753 -18.40 -18.72 5.68
N TRP A 754 -17.21 -18.25 6.04
CA TRP A 754 -16.44 -18.74 7.20
C TRP A 754 -16.35 -17.68 8.31
N SER A 755 -16.02 -18.10 9.53
CA SER A 755 -16.16 -17.27 10.74
C SER A 755 -15.25 -16.03 10.76
N THR A 756 -15.67 -15.05 11.55
CA THR A 756 -15.21 -13.65 11.56
C THR A 756 -13.76 -13.49 12.00
N SER A 757 -13.35 -14.21 13.05
CA SER A 757 -11.95 -14.20 13.52
C SER A 757 -11.00 -14.86 12.52
N SER A 758 -11.50 -15.74 11.65
CA SER A 758 -10.69 -16.52 10.74
C SER A 758 -10.18 -15.73 9.53
N ILE A 759 -10.95 -14.76 9.02
CA ILE A 759 -10.53 -13.89 7.90
C ILE A 759 -9.37 -12.99 8.32
N ILE A 760 -9.46 -12.40 9.51
CA ILE A 760 -8.45 -11.48 10.06
C ILE A 760 -7.10 -12.19 10.18
N ALA A 761 -7.14 -13.44 10.67
CA ALA A 761 -5.94 -14.24 10.90
C ALA A 761 -5.22 -14.68 9.61
N THR A 762 -5.92 -14.86 8.48
CA THR A 762 -5.34 -15.47 7.28
C THR A 762 -5.28 -14.55 6.06
N GLY A 763 -6.25 -13.65 5.88
CA GLY A 763 -6.43 -12.87 4.64
C GLY A 763 -7.07 -13.65 3.48
N ALA A 764 -7.64 -14.82 3.75
CA ALA A 764 -8.39 -15.62 2.78
C ALA A 764 -9.72 -14.94 2.43
N THR A 765 -10.01 -14.78 1.13
CA THR A 765 -11.21 -14.10 0.63
C THR A 765 -11.99 -14.89 -0.41
N GLY A 766 -11.50 -16.07 -0.83
CA GLY A 766 -12.05 -16.84 -1.95
C GLY A 766 -11.90 -16.18 -3.32
N ILE A 767 -11.30 -14.98 -3.38
CA ILE A 767 -11.08 -14.19 -4.59
C ILE A 767 -9.63 -14.37 -5.04
N ILE A 768 -9.41 -14.54 -6.34
CA ILE A 768 -8.07 -14.67 -6.93
C ILE A 768 -7.43 -13.28 -7.01
N LYS A 769 -6.53 -12.98 -6.05
CA LYS A 769 -5.72 -11.76 -6.05
C LYS A 769 -4.51 -11.94 -6.96
N SER A 770 -4.24 -10.95 -7.80
CA SER A 770 -3.12 -10.96 -8.75
C SER A 770 -2.61 -9.55 -9.04
N PHE A 771 -1.38 -9.45 -9.53
CA PHE A 771 -0.75 -8.20 -9.96
C PHE A 771 0.06 -8.42 -11.25
N PRO A 772 0.26 -7.38 -12.07
CA PRO A 772 0.95 -7.53 -13.35
C PRO A 772 2.46 -7.75 -13.18
N VAL A 773 3.03 -8.60 -14.04
CA VAL A 773 4.46 -8.91 -14.12
C VAL A 773 4.93 -8.95 -15.57
N CYS A 774 6.15 -8.47 -15.82
CA CYS A 774 6.89 -8.71 -17.06
C CYS A 774 7.69 -10.00 -16.92
N THR A 775 7.34 -11.01 -17.72
CA THR A 775 8.06 -12.28 -17.73
C THR A 775 9.03 -12.31 -18.91
N SER A 776 10.25 -12.76 -18.63
CA SER A 776 11.32 -13.06 -19.57
C SER A 776 11.69 -14.55 -19.47
N VAL A 777 12.30 -15.06 -20.54
CA VAL A 777 12.78 -16.44 -20.65
C VAL A 777 14.20 -16.36 -21.19
N GLY A 778 15.19 -16.74 -20.37
CA GLY A 778 16.60 -16.63 -20.72
C GLY A 778 17.06 -15.20 -21.01
N GLY A 779 16.48 -14.22 -20.31
CA GLY A 779 16.70 -12.79 -20.51
C GLY A 779 15.97 -12.18 -21.72
N GLU A 780 15.22 -12.98 -22.48
CA GLU A 780 14.43 -12.49 -23.61
C GLU A 780 12.98 -12.24 -23.20
N PHE A 781 12.42 -11.09 -23.58
CA PHE A 781 11.04 -10.73 -23.26
C PHE A 781 10.07 -11.84 -23.70
N TYR A 782 9.29 -12.38 -22.76
CA TYR A 782 8.23 -13.34 -23.05
C TYR A 782 6.88 -12.63 -23.16
N GLY A 783 6.46 -11.88 -22.14
CA GLY A 783 5.22 -11.12 -22.17
C GLY A 783 4.79 -10.55 -20.82
N VAL A 784 3.83 -9.62 -20.85
CA VAL A 784 3.14 -9.16 -19.65
C VAL A 784 2.07 -10.18 -19.25
N GLN A 785 2.10 -10.63 -17.99
CA GLN A 785 1.19 -11.60 -17.39
C GLN A 785 0.74 -11.11 -16.01
N PHE A 786 -0.24 -11.75 -15.40
CA PHE A 786 -0.66 -11.48 -14.03
C PHE A 786 -0.25 -12.62 -13.10
N PHE A 787 0.60 -12.31 -12.13
CA PHE A 787 1.05 -13.22 -11.09
C PHE A 787 0.04 -13.20 -9.94
N GLY A 788 -0.50 -14.37 -9.57
CA GLY A 788 -1.49 -14.44 -8.50
C GLY A 788 -1.82 -15.86 -8.05
N TYR A 789 -2.85 -15.98 -7.21
CA TYR A 789 -3.27 -17.28 -6.71
C TYR A 789 -3.72 -18.23 -7.82
N LYS A 790 -3.61 -19.52 -7.54
CA LYS A 790 -4.48 -20.53 -8.17
C LYS A 790 -5.73 -20.74 -7.30
N LYS A 791 -6.70 -21.49 -7.83
CA LYS A 791 -7.74 -22.13 -7.01
C LYS A 791 -7.04 -22.98 -5.94
N ASP A 792 -7.07 -22.51 -4.70
CA ASP A 792 -6.37 -23.15 -3.59
C ASP A 792 -7.26 -23.14 -2.35
N LYS A 793 -7.38 -24.31 -1.72
CA LYS A 793 -8.16 -24.52 -0.51
C LYS A 793 -7.85 -23.53 0.61
N ALA A 794 -6.58 -23.09 0.73
CA ALA A 794 -6.19 -22.11 1.73
C ALA A 794 -6.90 -20.76 1.53
N ASN A 795 -7.23 -20.38 0.29
CA ASN A 795 -7.97 -19.16 0.00
C ASN A 795 -9.46 -19.24 0.35
N TYR A 796 -9.94 -20.43 0.73
CA TYR A 796 -11.30 -20.68 1.21
C TYR A 796 -11.32 -21.16 2.67
N MET A 797 -10.24 -20.94 3.42
CA MET A 797 -10.10 -21.38 4.82
C MET A 797 -10.17 -22.91 5.03
N LEU A 798 -9.81 -23.68 4.01
CA LEU A 798 -9.82 -25.15 4.06
C LEU A 798 -8.41 -25.72 4.14
N SER A 799 -8.18 -26.67 5.05
CA SER A 799 -6.91 -27.41 5.16
C SER A 799 -7.02 -28.84 4.62
N GLY A 800 -8.20 -29.45 4.65
CA GLY A 800 -8.52 -30.75 4.08
C GLY A 800 -10.02 -31.00 3.95
N ASP A 801 -10.40 -32.19 3.48
CA ASP A 801 -11.81 -32.57 3.23
C ASP A 801 -12.70 -32.53 4.49
N GLU A 802 -12.09 -32.63 5.68
CA GLU A 802 -12.77 -32.50 6.98
C GLU A 802 -13.27 -31.07 7.26
N ASP A 803 -12.62 -30.06 6.68
CA ASP A 803 -12.98 -28.66 6.87
C ASP A 803 -14.08 -28.20 5.91
N GLY A 804 -14.32 -28.96 4.84
CA GLY A 804 -15.24 -28.60 3.77
C GLY A 804 -14.76 -29.00 2.39
N MET A 805 -15.29 -28.34 1.37
CA MET A 805 -14.98 -28.62 -0.03
C MET A 805 -15.04 -27.37 -0.91
N ILE A 806 -14.28 -27.39 -2.00
CA ILE A 806 -14.44 -26.51 -3.15
C ILE A 806 -14.51 -27.35 -4.42
N ILE A 807 -15.55 -27.12 -5.21
CA ILE A 807 -15.79 -27.84 -6.47
C ILE A 807 -16.04 -26.84 -7.60
N SER A 808 -15.78 -27.24 -8.84
CA SER A 808 -16.04 -26.42 -10.02
C SER A 808 -16.70 -27.19 -11.15
N GLY A 809 -17.47 -26.49 -12.00
CA GLY A 809 -18.13 -27.09 -13.14
C GLY A 809 -17.18 -27.23 -14.34
N GLY A 810 -17.00 -28.45 -14.83
CA GLY A 810 -16.29 -28.75 -16.06
C GLY A 810 -17.19 -28.74 -17.30
N VAL A 811 -16.61 -29.00 -18.46
CA VAL A 811 -17.33 -29.05 -19.74
C VAL A 811 -18.53 -30.01 -19.66
N GLY A 812 -19.70 -29.54 -20.08
CA GLY A 812 -20.95 -30.34 -20.08
C GLY A 812 -21.78 -30.30 -18.79
N CYS A 813 -21.28 -29.67 -17.72
CA CYS A 813 -22.09 -29.50 -16.50
C CYS A 813 -23.34 -28.63 -16.78
N ASN A 814 -24.43 -28.92 -16.08
CA ASN A 814 -25.68 -28.15 -16.11
C ASN A 814 -26.44 -28.27 -14.79
N TRP A 815 -27.36 -27.35 -14.52
CA TRP A 815 -28.13 -27.32 -13.26
C TRP A 815 -29.29 -28.30 -13.21
N ALA A 816 -29.76 -28.81 -14.36
CA ALA A 816 -30.94 -29.66 -14.43
C ALA A 816 -30.68 -31.09 -13.92
N LYS A 817 -29.47 -31.61 -14.12
CA LYS A 817 -29.08 -32.95 -13.68
C LYS A 817 -27.64 -32.94 -13.19
N PHE A 818 -27.43 -33.50 -12.01
CA PHE A 818 -26.10 -33.75 -11.49
C PHE A 818 -25.42 -34.90 -12.25
N ASP A 819 -24.21 -34.64 -12.73
CA ASP A 819 -23.31 -35.63 -13.30
C ASP A 819 -21.89 -35.32 -12.83
N TRP A 820 -21.38 -36.13 -11.90
CA TRP A 820 -20.06 -35.91 -11.33
C TRP A 820 -18.93 -35.95 -12.36
N SER A 821 -19.08 -36.67 -13.48
CA SER A 821 -18.05 -36.71 -14.53
C SER A 821 -17.79 -35.34 -15.17
N THR A 822 -18.68 -34.38 -14.93
CA THR A 822 -18.59 -32.99 -15.39
C THR A 822 -18.24 -32.00 -14.28
N TRP A 823 -17.89 -32.46 -13.08
CA TRP A 823 -17.45 -31.63 -11.95
C TRP A 823 -16.02 -31.97 -11.55
N GLU A 824 -15.27 -30.97 -11.11
CA GLU A 824 -13.92 -31.12 -10.56
C GLU A 824 -13.93 -30.89 -9.04
N ASP A 825 -13.29 -31.78 -8.28
CA ASP A 825 -12.94 -31.54 -6.88
C ASP A 825 -11.59 -30.79 -6.85
N GLU A 826 -11.60 -29.54 -6.41
CA GLU A 826 -10.41 -28.69 -6.47
C GLU A 826 -9.42 -28.98 -5.32
N MET A 827 -9.79 -29.85 -4.39
CA MET A 827 -8.99 -30.22 -3.21
C MET A 827 -8.37 -31.60 -3.33
N ASN A 828 -9.06 -32.52 -3.99
CA ASN A 828 -8.72 -33.93 -4.06
C ASN A 828 -8.52 -34.36 -5.51
N ASP A 829 -7.58 -35.29 -5.75
CA ASP A 829 -7.34 -35.83 -7.09
C ASP A 829 -8.56 -36.60 -7.61
N ASP A 830 -9.30 -37.24 -6.71
CA ASP A 830 -10.58 -37.90 -6.97
C ASP A 830 -11.66 -37.39 -6.00
N PRO A 831 -12.95 -37.36 -6.40
CA PRO A 831 -14.07 -37.13 -5.48
C PRO A 831 -14.01 -37.94 -4.19
N THR A 832 -14.23 -37.28 -3.07
CA THR A 832 -14.66 -38.01 -1.87
C THR A 832 -16.15 -38.37 -1.97
N GLU A 833 -16.52 -39.52 -1.42
CA GLU A 833 -17.93 -39.95 -1.30
C GLU A 833 -18.78 -38.88 -0.61
N SER A 834 -18.21 -38.26 0.42
CA SER A 834 -18.84 -37.18 1.18
C SER A 834 -19.17 -35.96 0.32
N ASN A 835 -18.23 -35.53 -0.53
CA ASN A 835 -18.44 -34.40 -1.44
C ASN A 835 -19.51 -34.75 -2.48
N ARG A 836 -19.43 -35.93 -3.10
CA ARG A 836 -20.42 -36.36 -4.09
C ARG A 836 -21.84 -36.37 -3.52
N VAL A 837 -22.04 -36.97 -2.35
CA VAL A 837 -23.35 -37.03 -1.69
C VAL A 837 -23.87 -35.64 -1.33
N ALA A 838 -23.00 -34.72 -0.89
CA ALA A 838 -23.39 -33.37 -0.56
C ALA A 838 -23.90 -32.59 -1.79
N VAL A 839 -23.21 -32.71 -2.93
CA VAL A 839 -23.63 -32.06 -4.18
C VAL A 839 -24.87 -32.71 -4.76
N GLU A 840 -25.02 -34.04 -4.69
CA GLU A 840 -26.27 -34.74 -5.07
C GLU A 840 -27.47 -34.19 -4.29
N LYS A 841 -27.34 -34.03 -2.97
CA LYS A 841 -28.39 -33.46 -2.12
C LYS A 841 -28.68 -32.00 -2.48
N PHE A 842 -27.66 -31.21 -2.77
CA PHE A 842 -27.85 -29.84 -3.25
C PHE A 842 -28.64 -29.81 -4.56
N TYR A 843 -28.30 -30.69 -5.51
CA TYR A 843 -29.03 -30.83 -6.78
C TYR A 843 -30.49 -31.28 -6.59
N GLN A 844 -30.75 -32.19 -5.64
CA GLN A 844 -32.12 -32.59 -5.27
C GLN A 844 -32.91 -31.40 -4.72
N PHE A 845 -32.29 -30.57 -3.89
CA PHE A 845 -32.90 -29.36 -3.35
C PHE A 845 -33.21 -28.34 -4.47
N ILE A 846 -32.23 -27.96 -5.30
CA ILE A 846 -32.43 -26.92 -6.34
C ILE A 846 -33.41 -27.34 -7.43
N ASN A 847 -33.53 -28.64 -7.72
CA ASN A 847 -34.47 -29.16 -8.70
C ASN A 847 -35.81 -29.60 -8.09
N GLY A 848 -35.89 -29.71 -6.76
CA GLY A 848 -37.10 -30.08 -6.03
C GLY A 848 -38.11 -28.93 -5.92
N SER A 849 -39.28 -29.27 -5.37
CA SER A 849 -40.33 -28.32 -4.97
C SER A 849 -40.01 -27.58 -3.67
N ASP A 850 -38.94 -27.99 -2.97
CA ASP A 850 -38.58 -27.48 -1.65
C ASP A 850 -37.71 -26.21 -1.70
N PHE A 851 -37.38 -25.71 -2.90
CA PHE A 851 -36.69 -24.43 -3.09
C PHE A 851 -37.65 -23.28 -2.74
N THR A 852 -37.69 -22.93 -1.45
CA THR A 852 -38.57 -21.90 -0.86
C THR A 852 -37.76 -20.91 -0.05
N LYS A 853 -38.38 -19.78 0.35
CA LYS A 853 -37.74 -18.74 1.16
C LYS A 853 -37.35 -19.23 2.57
N GLU A 854 -38.05 -20.24 3.08
CA GLU A 854 -37.74 -20.88 4.36
C GLU A 854 -36.56 -21.87 4.24
N ASN A 855 -36.50 -22.65 3.16
CA ASN A 855 -35.56 -23.76 3.05
C ASN A 855 -34.27 -23.40 2.30
N ALA A 856 -34.29 -22.39 1.42
CA ALA A 856 -33.08 -21.98 0.70
C ALA A 856 -31.92 -21.56 1.62
N PRO A 857 -32.11 -20.78 2.70
CA PRO A 857 -31.02 -20.47 3.64
C PRO A 857 -30.42 -21.68 4.36
N LYS A 858 -31.11 -22.83 4.37
CA LYS A 858 -30.60 -24.09 4.96
C LYS A 858 -29.64 -24.83 4.03
N HIS A 859 -29.55 -24.42 2.75
CA HIS A 859 -28.74 -25.05 1.70
C HIS A 859 -27.84 -24.07 0.95
N MET A 860 -28.09 -22.77 1.05
CA MET A 860 -27.43 -21.72 0.28
C MET A 860 -27.10 -20.54 1.18
N ASN A 861 -25.88 -19.99 1.05
CA ASN A 861 -25.60 -18.68 1.61
C ASN A 861 -26.23 -17.61 0.71
N ILE A 862 -27.46 -17.20 1.03
CA ILE A 862 -28.27 -16.34 0.16
C ILE A 862 -27.56 -15.03 -0.20
N ASN A 863 -26.80 -14.44 0.73
CA ASN A 863 -26.04 -13.22 0.46
C ASN A 863 -25.00 -13.41 -0.66
N ASP A 864 -24.29 -14.53 -0.63
CA ASP A 864 -23.27 -14.86 -1.63
C ASP A 864 -23.91 -15.15 -2.98
N TRP A 865 -25.03 -15.86 -3.00
CA TRP A 865 -25.79 -16.13 -4.22
C TRP A 865 -26.37 -14.85 -4.85
N ILE A 866 -26.83 -13.89 -4.04
CA ILE A 866 -27.31 -12.59 -4.52
C ILE A 866 -26.16 -11.78 -5.13
N ASP A 867 -25.02 -11.65 -4.43
CA ASP A 867 -23.87 -10.89 -4.94
C ASP A 867 -23.34 -11.53 -6.24
N TYR A 868 -23.22 -12.85 -6.26
CA TYR A 868 -22.81 -13.60 -7.46
C TYR A 868 -23.79 -13.38 -8.62
N PHE A 869 -25.10 -13.48 -8.38
CA PHE A 869 -26.13 -13.25 -9.39
C PHE A 869 -26.03 -11.83 -9.98
N ILE A 870 -25.84 -10.80 -9.16
CA ILE A 870 -25.69 -9.41 -9.65
C ILE A 870 -24.48 -9.29 -10.58
N PHE A 871 -23.33 -9.85 -10.19
CA PHE A 871 -22.08 -9.72 -10.96
C PHE A 871 -22.11 -10.47 -12.28
N ILE A 872 -22.59 -11.72 -12.30
CA ILE A 872 -22.67 -12.48 -13.56
C ILE A 872 -23.65 -11.88 -14.55
N GLN A 873 -24.70 -11.26 -14.04
CA GLN A 873 -25.70 -10.55 -14.82
C GLN A 873 -25.11 -9.23 -15.37
N LEU A 874 -24.51 -8.39 -14.52
CA LEU A 874 -23.97 -7.08 -14.92
C LEU A 874 -22.84 -7.22 -15.95
N PHE A 875 -21.88 -8.11 -15.69
CA PHE A 875 -20.71 -8.29 -16.57
C PHE A 875 -20.93 -9.28 -17.72
N ARG A 876 -22.16 -9.81 -17.87
CA ARG A 876 -22.54 -10.79 -18.91
C ARG A 876 -21.68 -12.06 -18.87
N LEU A 877 -21.39 -12.54 -17.67
CA LEU A 877 -20.54 -13.71 -17.41
C LEU A 877 -21.32 -15.02 -17.64
N ARG A 878 -21.69 -15.29 -18.89
CA ARG A 878 -22.51 -16.47 -19.21
C ARG A 878 -21.84 -17.78 -18.83
N ASP A 879 -20.55 -17.91 -19.12
CA ASP A 879 -19.77 -19.13 -18.83
C ASP A 879 -19.60 -19.39 -17.33
N ASN A 880 -19.92 -18.39 -16.48
CA ASN A 880 -19.87 -18.48 -15.03
C ASN A 880 -21.22 -18.87 -14.41
N ASP A 881 -22.22 -19.24 -15.22
CA ASP A 881 -23.51 -19.70 -14.68
C ASP A 881 -23.39 -21.05 -13.97
N ILE A 882 -22.47 -21.92 -14.43
CA ILE A 882 -22.11 -23.18 -13.77
C ILE A 882 -20.66 -23.63 -14.03
N HIS A 883 -20.03 -23.33 -15.16
CA HIS A 883 -18.69 -23.82 -15.48
C HIS A 883 -17.60 -23.13 -14.65
N ASN A 884 -17.36 -21.85 -14.90
CA ASN A 884 -16.32 -21.07 -14.21
C ASN A 884 -16.80 -20.54 -12.84
N LEU A 885 -17.55 -21.38 -12.12
CA LEU A 885 -18.09 -21.15 -10.78
C LEU A 885 -17.30 -22.01 -9.79
N ILE A 886 -16.88 -21.42 -8.67
CA ILE A 886 -16.42 -22.20 -7.51
C ILE A 886 -17.56 -22.29 -6.50
N LEU A 887 -17.99 -23.51 -6.21
CA LEU A 887 -18.91 -23.79 -5.11
C LEU A 887 -18.13 -24.22 -3.88
N TYR A 888 -18.23 -23.41 -2.84
CA TYR A 888 -17.68 -23.69 -1.52
C TYR A 888 -18.76 -24.25 -0.60
N SER A 889 -18.39 -25.20 0.26
CA SER A 889 -19.16 -25.55 1.45
C SER A 889 -18.22 -25.85 2.61
N GLY A 890 -18.62 -25.45 3.83
CA GLY A 890 -17.84 -25.71 5.04
C GLY A 890 -17.93 -27.15 5.51
N SER A 891 -17.47 -27.42 6.73
CA SER A 891 -17.35 -28.76 7.28
C SER A 891 -18.68 -29.51 7.41
N ASP A 892 -19.80 -28.80 7.48
CA ASP A 892 -21.14 -29.40 7.48
C ASP A 892 -21.57 -29.94 6.11
N LYS A 893 -20.93 -29.49 5.02
CA LYS A 893 -21.23 -29.80 3.62
C LYS A 893 -22.72 -29.65 3.27
N LYS A 894 -23.40 -28.66 3.88
CA LYS A 894 -24.84 -28.42 3.70
C LYS A 894 -25.14 -27.09 3.03
N ILE A 895 -24.43 -26.03 3.42
CA ILE A 895 -24.65 -24.68 2.91
C ILE A 895 -23.61 -24.37 1.83
N PHE A 896 -24.08 -24.05 0.64
CA PHE A 896 -23.23 -23.77 -0.52
C PHE A 896 -23.14 -22.28 -0.83
N SER A 897 -21.93 -21.82 -1.14
CA SER A 897 -21.61 -20.43 -1.45
C SER A 897 -20.84 -20.33 -2.78
N PRO A 898 -21.30 -19.51 -3.74
CA PRO A 898 -20.65 -19.35 -5.03
C PRO A 898 -19.54 -18.29 -4.99
N PHE A 899 -18.45 -18.53 -5.71
CA PHE A 899 -17.35 -17.59 -5.91
C PHE A 899 -16.97 -17.50 -7.39
N LEU A 900 -16.64 -16.28 -7.82
CA LEU A 900 -16.21 -15.98 -9.19
C LEU A 900 -14.83 -16.57 -9.49
N TYR A 901 -14.66 -17.08 -10.71
CA TYR A 901 -13.39 -17.58 -11.24
C TYR A 901 -13.39 -17.46 -12.76
N ASP A 902 -12.24 -17.30 -13.41
CA ASP A 902 -12.10 -17.18 -14.89
C ASP A 902 -13.09 -16.19 -15.54
N LEU A 903 -12.71 -14.91 -15.52
CA LEU A 903 -13.60 -13.79 -15.86
C LEU A 903 -13.16 -13.02 -17.11
N ASP A 904 -12.25 -13.60 -17.91
CA ASP A 904 -11.72 -12.97 -19.12
C ASP A 904 -12.76 -12.91 -20.25
N LEU A 905 -13.74 -13.81 -20.27
CA LEU A 905 -14.89 -13.81 -21.19
C LEU A 905 -16.04 -12.88 -20.76
N SER A 906 -15.70 -11.75 -20.14
CA SER A 906 -16.64 -10.73 -19.66
C SER A 906 -16.82 -9.57 -20.64
N PHE A 907 -17.82 -8.72 -20.37
CA PHE A 907 -18.16 -7.52 -21.16
C PHE A 907 -18.57 -7.82 -22.62
N PHE A 908 -19.82 -8.23 -22.83
CA PHE A 908 -20.44 -8.42 -24.17
C PHE A 908 -19.79 -9.45 -25.11
N VAL A 909 -18.87 -10.28 -24.63
CA VAL A 909 -18.52 -11.52 -25.34
C VAL A 909 -19.78 -12.34 -25.64
N TYR A 910 -20.76 -12.29 -24.74
CA TYR A 910 -22.13 -12.77 -24.95
C TYR A 910 -23.13 -11.60 -24.95
N SER A 911 -24.13 -11.66 -25.84
CA SER A 911 -25.10 -10.57 -26.07
C SER A 911 -26.35 -10.61 -25.19
N PHE A 912 -26.47 -11.57 -24.27
CA PHE A 912 -27.68 -11.80 -23.47
C PHE A 912 -27.37 -12.15 -22.01
N ASN A 913 -28.34 -11.92 -21.12
CA ASN A 913 -28.28 -12.28 -19.70
C ASN A 913 -28.66 -13.74 -19.46
N LEU A 914 -28.41 -14.25 -18.25
CA LEU A 914 -28.70 -15.64 -17.86
C LEU A 914 -30.14 -16.06 -18.12
N GLU A 915 -31.10 -15.13 -18.04
CA GLU A 915 -32.51 -15.48 -18.20
C GLU A 915 -32.90 -15.78 -19.65
N ALA A 916 -32.05 -15.47 -20.63
CA ALA A 916 -32.29 -15.90 -21.99
C ALA A 916 -32.26 -17.42 -22.13
N ASN A 917 -31.56 -18.13 -21.22
CA ASN A 917 -31.61 -19.57 -21.13
C ASN A 917 -32.64 -20.01 -20.07
N THR A 918 -33.83 -20.42 -20.51
CA THR A 918 -34.91 -20.88 -19.64
C THR A 918 -34.60 -22.18 -18.88
N THR A 919 -33.51 -22.88 -19.24
CA THR A 919 -33.04 -24.08 -18.54
C THR A 919 -32.18 -23.78 -17.31
N ASN A 920 -31.85 -22.51 -17.05
CA ASN A 920 -31.08 -22.07 -15.87
C ASN A 920 -31.95 -21.99 -14.61
N THR A 921 -32.46 -23.15 -14.18
CA THR A 921 -33.52 -23.27 -13.17
C THR A 921 -33.15 -22.67 -11.82
N VAL A 922 -31.91 -22.82 -11.34
CA VAL A 922 -31.50 -22.30 -10.03
C VAL A 922 -31.50 -20.76 -9.98
N TRP A 923 -30.96 -20.11 -11.00
CA TRP A 923 -30.88 -18.64 -11.08
C TRP A 923 -32.26 -18.01 -11.23
N LEU A 924 -33.13 -18.61 -12.05
CA LEU A 924 -34.51 -18.15 -12.23
C LEU A 924 -35.34 -18.34 -10.94
N LYS A 925 -35.15 -19.44 -10.21
CA LYS A 925 -35.79 -19.67 -8.91
C LYS A 925 -35.29 -18.67 -7.86
N LEU A 926 -33.97 -18.46 -7.76
CA LEU A 926 -33.37 -17.46 -6.86
C LEU A 926 -33.96 -16.07 -7.13
N LYS A 927 -33.96 -15.64 -8.40
CA LYS A 927 -34.55 -14.37 -8.84
C LYS A 927 -36.01 -14.26 -8.40
N SER A 928 -36.82 -15.29 -8.65
CA SER A 928 -38.25 -15.29 -8.31
C SER A 928 -38.51 -15.12 -6.81
N LEU A 929 -37.69 -15.73 -5.95
CA LEU A 929 -37.89 -15.72 -4.49
C LEU A 929 -37.26 -14.54 -3.76
N TYR A 930 -36.16 -14.00 -4.29
CA TYR A 930 -35.33 -12.98 -3.65
C TYR A 930 -35.24 -11.69 -4.47
N TRP A 931 -36.20 -11.42 -5.37
CA TRP A 931 -36.13 -10.27 -6.27
C TRP A 931 -36.01 -8.94 -5.52
N GLU A 932 -36.74 -8.77 -4.41
CA GLU A 932 -36.68 -7.55 -3.60
C GLU A 932 -35.31 -7.36 -2.96
N GLU A 933 -34.73 -8.43 -2.41
CA GLU A 933 -33.39 -8.42 -1.82
C GLU A 933 -32.30 -8.19 -2.85
N ILE A 934 -32.43 -8.78 -4.05
CA ILE A 934 -31.51 -8.55 -5.17
C ILE A 934 -31.59 -7.08 -5.61
N CYS A 935 -32.80 -6.52 -5.77
CA CYS A 935 -32.99 -5.11 -6.11
C CYS A 935 -32.37 -4.19 -5.06
N ALA A 936 -32.64 -4.45 -3.77
CA ALA A 936 -32.11 -3.66 -2.67
C ALA A 936 -30.58 -3.71 -2.63
N ARG A 937 -29.99 -4.91 -2.80
CA ARG A 937 -28.55 -5.10 -2.83
C ARG A 937 -27.90 -4.43 -4.05
N TYR A 938 -28.52 -4.52 -5.23
CA TYR A 938 -28.02 -3.81 -6.39
C TYR A 938 -28.05 -2.29 -6.18
N LYS A 939 -29.11 -1.74 -5.57
CA LYS A 939 -29.20 -0.31 -5.25
C LYS A 939 -28.08 0.15 -4.30
N GLU A 940 -27.78 -0.65 -3.27
CA GLU A 940 -26.68 -0.41 -2.33
C GLU A 940 -25.31 -0.44 -3.03
N LEU A 941 -25.07 -1.44 -3.88
CA LEU A 941 -23.84 -1.52 -4.65
C LEU A 941 -23.73 -0.37 -5.66
N ARG A 942 -24.84 0.02 -6.30
CA ARG A 942 -24.90 1.08 -7.32
C ARG A 942 -24.60 2.48 -6.76
N SER A 943 -24.84 2.71 -5.47
CA SER A 943 -24.54 3.98 -4.80
C SER A 943 -23.07 4.14 -4.40
N SER A 944 -22.29 3.06 -4.39
CA SER A 944 -20.92 3.04 -3.83
C SER A 944 -19.92 2.27 -4.72
N VAL A 945 -20.09 0.95 -4.85
CA VAL A 945 -19.15 0.03 -5.50
C VAL A 945 -19.30 0.03 -7.03
N LEU A 946 -20.50 -0.18 -7.54
CA LEU A 946 -20.82 -0.29 -8.97
C LEU A 946 -21.09 1.09 -9.57
N THR A 947 -20.15 2.03 -9.40
CA THR A 947 -20.22 3.38 -9.95
C THR A 947 -19.20 3.56 -11.06
N GLN A 948 -19.48 4.43 -12.04
CA GLN A 948 -18.53 4.77 -13.09
C GLN A 948 -17.21 5.30 -12.52
N GLY A 949 -17.29 6.18 -11.50
CA GLY A 949 -16.10 6.76 -10.87
C GLY A 949 -15.19 5.70 -10.25
N ASN A 950 -15.75 4.79 -9.44
CA ASN A 950 -14.96 3.73 -8.81
C ASN A 950 -14.38 2.75 -9.85
N PHE A 951 -15.15 2.40 -10.89
CA PHE A 951 -14.66 1.57 -11.99
C PHE A 951 -13.46 2.21 -12.70
N ASN A 952 -13.57 3.49 -13.08
CA ASN A 952 -12.50 4.22 -13.75
C ASN A 952 -11.25 4.35 -12.87
N MET A 953 -11.42 4.54 -11.56
CA MET A 953 -10.29 4.54 -10.61
C MET A 953 -9.56 3.19 -10.60
N ILE A 954 -10.30 2.08 -10.56
CA ILE A 954 -9.71 0.73 -10.57
C ILE A 954 -8.98 0.47 -11.90
N VAL A 955 -9.59 0.85 -13.03
CA VAL A 955 -8.95 0.75 -14.37
C VAL A 955 -7.66 1.54 -14.39
N SER A 956 -7.69 2.79 -13.94
CA SER A 956 -6.53 3.70 -13.94
C SER A 956 -5.40 3.17 -13.06
N ASP A 957 -5.70 2.71 -11.84
CA ASP A 957 -4.72 2.08 -10.93
C ASP A 957 -4.03 0.90 -11.62
N LEU A 958 -4.81 -0.06 -12.10
CA LEU A 958 -4.31 -1.26 -12.77
C LEU A 958 -3.49 -0.95 -14.03
N GLN A 959 -3.97 -0.03 -14.85
CA GLN A 959 -3.29 0.33 -16.10
C GLN A 959 -1.98 1.05 -15.82
N SER A 960 -1.96 1.99 -14.85
CA SER A 960 -0.77 2.76 -14.48
C SER A 960 0.37 1.87 -13.94
N ASN A 961 0.02 0.69 -13.44
CA ASN A 961 0.95 -0.30 -12.93
C ASN A 961 1.61 -1.15 -14.03
N ILE A 962 1.19 -1.07 -15.30
CA ILE A 962 1.80 -1.82 -16.40
C ILE A 962 2.76 -0.90 -17.16
N ASP A 963 4.03 -1.28 -17.25
CA ASP A 963 4.99 -0.54 -18.08
C ASP A 963 4.54 -0.53 -19.54
N TYR A 964 4.38 0.67 -20.10
CA TYR A 964 3.87 0.85 -21.46
C TYR A 964 4.79 0.24 -22.52
N SER A 965 6.10 0.29 -22.32
CA SER A 965 7.07 -0.28 -23.26
C SER A 965 6.98 -1.81 -23.30
N ASP A 966 6.78 -2.45 -22.15
CA ASP A 966 6.59 -3.90 -22.06
C ASP A 966 5.22 -4.33 -22.60
N PHE A 967 4.18 -3.53 -22.37
CA PHE A 967 2.89 -3.74 -23.02
C PHE A 967 3.00 -3.67 -24.54
N GLU A 968 3.68 -2.66 -25.09
CA GLU A 968 3.89 -2.49 -26.52
C GLU A 968 4.72 -3.65 -27.12
N LYS A 969 5.78 -4.11 -26.44
CA LYS A 969 6.51 -5.33 -26.82
C LYS A 969 5.58 -6.54 -26.83
N GLY A 970 4.68 -6.65 -25.86
CA GLY A 970 3.65 -7.69 -25.79
C GLY A 970 2.75 -7.68 -27.02
N VAL A 971 2.20 -6.52 -27.38
CA VAL A 971 1.35 -6.34 -28.57
C VAL A 971 2.14 -6.66 -29.86
N LYS A 972 3.38 -6.18 -30.00
CA LYS A 972 4.23 -6.47 -31.16
C LYS A 972 4.52 -7.97 -31.31
N LYS A 973 4.78 -8.66 -30.20
CA LYS A 973 5.14 -10.09 -30.19
C LYS A 973 3.94 -11.01 -30.40
N TRP A 974 2.84 -10.73 -29.70
CA TRP A 974 1.68 -11.63 -29.62
C TRP A 974 0.51 -11.19 -30.50
N GLY A 975 0.53 -9.97 -31.03
CA GLY A 975 -0.55 -9.37 -31.82
C GLY A 975 -1.66 -8.79 -30.95
N GLN A 976 -2.50 -7.97 -31.57
CA GLN A 976 -3.77 -7.48 -31.03
C GLN A 976 -4.91 -8.17 -31.79
N ARG A 977 -5.94 -8.64 -31.10
CA ARG A 977 -7.06 -9.39 -31.70
C ARG A 977 -8.29 -8.49 -31.93
N ASP A 978 -8.49 -7.49 -31.09
CA ASP A 978 -9.54 -6.50 -31.21
C ASP A 978 -8.98 -5.08 -31.01
N THR A 979 -9.14 -4.25 -32.04
CA THR A 979 -8.64 -2.86 -32.07
C THR A 979 -9.48 -1.90 -31.23
N LYS A 980 -10.67 -2.31 -30.79
CA LYS A 980 -11.61 -1.46 -30.05
C LYS A 980 -11.41 -1.49 -28.54
N VAL A 981 -10.64 -2.43 -28.01
CA VAL A 981 -10.57 -2.67 -26.55
C VAL A 981 -9.41 -1.88 -25.91
N THR A 982 -9.49 -0.56 -25.98
CA THR A 982 -8.65 0.34 -25.17
C THR A 982 -9.22 0.46 -23.76
N THR A 983 -8.48 1.00 -22.80
CA THR A 983 -9.00 1.18 -21.44
C THR A 983 -10.20 2.13 -21.39
N GLY A 984 -10.20 3.20 -22.21
CA GLY A 984 -11.38 4.07 -22.38
C GLY A 984 -12.61 3.33 -22.91
N TYR A 985 -12.43 2.27 -23.70
CA TYR A 985 -13.53 1.43 -24.14
C TYR A 985 -14.11 0.57 -23.02
N LEU A 986 -13.29 0.04 -22.09
CA LEU A 986 -13.83 -0.68 -20.92
C LEU A 986 -14.71 0.22 -20.05
N GLU A 987 -14.31 1.48 -19.89
CA GLU A 987 -15.08 2.48 -19.13
C GLU A 987 -16.42 2.79 -19.81
N GLU A 988 -16.41 3.02 -21.13
CA GLU A 988 -17.63 3.23 -21.93
C GLU A 988 -18.57 2.02 -21.83
N LEU A 989 -18.01 0.83 -22.01
CA LEU A 989 -18.76 -0.44 -21.99
C LEU A 989 -19.37 -0.71 -20.62
N PHE A 990 -18.64 -0.41 -19.55
CA PHE A 990 -19.18 -0.49 -18.19
C PHE A 990 -20.34 0.49 -17.99
N GLY A 991 -20.21 1.73 -18.49
CA GLY A 991 -21.28 2.71 -18.45
C GLY A 991 -22.54 2.28 -19.20
N GLU A 992 -22.39 1.63 -20.35
CA GLU A 992 -23.52 1.03 -21.10
C GLU A 992 -24.18 -0.13 -20.34
N LEU A 993 -23.37 -1.00 -19.72
CA LEU A 993 -23.86 -2.09 -18.89
C LEU A 993 -24.65 -1.55 -17.69
N LEU A 994 -24.13 -0.55 -16.99
CA LEU A 994 -24.84 0.13 -15.88
C LEU A 994 -26.16 0.72 -16.34
N LYS A 995 -26.20 1.48 -17.45
CA LYS A 995 -27.46 2.04 -17.98
C LYS A 995 -28.49 0.96 -18.27
N THR A 996 -28.05 -0.15 -18.89
CA THR A 996 -28.93 -1.29 -19.18
C THR A 996 -29.43 -1.94 -17.89
N PHE A 997 -28.57 -2.09 -16.89
CA PHE A 997 -28.89 -2.71 -15.61
C PHE A 997 -29.77 -1.84 -14.71
N ASP A 998 -29.57 -0.52 -14.72
CA ASP A 998 -30.39 0.44 -13.99
C ASP A 998 -31.85 0.39 -14.47
N VAL A 999 -32.07 0.20 -15.77
CA VAL A 999 -33.42 -0.06 -16.33
C VAL A 999 -33.96 -1.41 -15.90
N TYR A 1000 -33.14 -2.47 -15.97
CA TYR A 1000 -33.54 -3.82 -15.60
C TYR A 1000 -33.96 -3.95 -14.11
N PHE A 1001 -33.30 -3.23 -13.21
CA PHE A 1001 -33.61 -3.17 -11.78
C PHE A 1001 -34.58 -2.05 -11.38
N ASN A 1002 -35.18 -1.34 -12.34
CA ASN A 1002 -36.11 -0.22 -12.13
C ASN A 1002 -35.54 0.91 -11.23
N LEU A 1003 -34.23 1.19 -11.24
CA LEU A 1003 -33.67 2.29 -10.44
C LEU A 1003 -34.08 3.69 -10.93
N ASN A 1004 -34.62 3.78 -12.15
CA ASN A 1004 -35.09 5.03 -12.77
C ASN A 1004 -36.63 5.21 -12.70
N LYS A 1005 -37.33 4.40 -11.91
CA LYS A 1005 -38.76 4.51 -11.59
C LYS A 1005 -38.92 4.68 -10.08
#